data_AF-A0A381Q341-F1
#
_entry.id   AF-A0A381Q341-F1
#
_cell.length_a   1.000
_cell.length_b   1.000
_cell.length_c   1.000
_cell.angle_alpha   90.00
_cell.angle_beta   90.00
_cell.angle_gamma   90.00
#
_symmetry.space_group_name_H-M   'P 1'
#
loop_
_entity.id
_entity.type
_entity.pdbx_description
1 polymer ?
#
loop_
_entity_poly.entity_id
_entity_poly.type
_entity_poly.pdbx_seq_one_letter_code
_entity_poly.pdbx_strand_id
1 'polypeptide(L)'
;MALWLKGAVAVPLNPKFPQKQKKELLIKTGSTLLEQLELNKISADQHSSDNTLPSINPEAWANIIFTSGSSGSLKAVVHSLANHFYSALGANQKMPLNPGDCWLMSLPLFHVGGLAIFFRTLLSGAAIVLPAEKQTLANSLKYNNITHLSLVPTQLHRLLQTNAGRDSLLKLKLILLGGSVIPETLLDQCAELGLNVNTTYGSTEMASQVATGKKGCCQILPFREVRISSENDACHEIEVRGKTRFLGYLDESGLRQPFDKNGWFKTGDLGTLDVKPAIRNNFQPEKKCGESRKLLKDQSEIYHNLTVLGRKDSMFISGGENIHPEEIERVLFKSGMIREAAVVPVKDVEFGARPAAFLQYTESASEAELVKFLKKQLVSFKVPELLLPWPEETWAGLKPKRKELSQLAQRQFDLMQKNSLAERNVSPPDFDQWLAKYKQGWKRVALSDGRQIFMLLDLRKEHTGKCLYIRANSRQEVMEWLIAGENKGLLEIQNEESQLISWITAEKKKRGLEKESFEIVRLLEEELPETEFQLYDARERGSFNTSSFDPQRKKAIPAEKTKSSISGIAGISDLVNELNQGWNWDFQEAVFQSAVRLDEFKRMYLLRCLYRRSGESKKFLGWKVQLLRDFTSSENVENPFWDLSPKEERALEKVLRQAAFFTKEDFLQANTPRKERKRRFDFQAEIENLYI
;
A
#
# COMPACT_ATOMS: atom_id res chain seq x y z
N MET A 1 0.41 25.42 -26.09
CA MET A 1 0.62 26.65 -26.90
C MET A 1 0.14 26.48 -28.33
N ALA A 2 0.73 25.60 -29.15
CA ALA A 2 0.30 25.41 -30.55
C ALA A 2 -1.22 25.15 -30.70
N LEU A 3 -1.80 24.30 -29.85
CA LEU A 3 -3.26 24.06 -29.82
C LEU A 3 -4.06 25.36 -29.60
N TRP A 4 -3.66 26.21 -28.66
CA TRP A 4 -4.34 27.47 -28.37
C TRP A 4 -4.21 28.49 -29.51
N LEU A 5 -3.05 28.55 -30.17
CA LEU A 5 -2.85 29.39 -31.36
C LEU A 5 -3.75 28.94 -32.52
N LYS A 6 -4.12 27.66 -32.58
CA LYS A 6 -5.09 27.11 -33.53
C LYS A 6 -6.55 27.22 -33.06
N GLY A 7 -6.81 27.84 -31.89
CA GLY A 7 -8.15 27.94 -31.31
C GLY A 7 -8.70 26.62 -30.74
N ALA A 8 -7.85 25.60 -30.56
CA ALA A 8 -8.25 24.30 -30.03
C ALA A 8 -8.20 24.23 -28.50
N VAL A 9 -9.04 23.36 -27.92
CA VAL A 9 -9.09 23.08 -26.47
C VAL A 9 -8.14 21.92 -26.14
N ALA A 10 -7.22 22.14 -25.20
CA ALA A 10 -6.27 21.10 -24.77
C ALA A 10 -6.88 20.19 -23.69
N VAL A 11 -6.78 18.87 -23.87
CA VAL A 11 -7.23 17.88 -22.87
C VAL A 11 -6.04 17.02 -22.43
N PRO A 12 -5.20 17.49 -21.47
CA PRO A 12 -4.05 16.73 -21.02
C PRO A 12 -4.49 15.51 -20.19
N LEU A 13 -4.07 14.32 -20.62
CA LEU A 13 -4.38 13.05 -19.96
C LEU A 13 -3.13 12.46 -19.29
N ASN A 14 -3.34 11.67 -18.23
CA ASN A 14 -2.25 10.93 -17.62
C ASN A 14 -1.73 9.85 -18.59
N PRO A 15 -0.45 9.88 -18.98
CA PRO A 15 0.11 8.90 -19.92
C PRO A 15 0.06 7.47 -19.38
N LYS A 16 0.01 7.29 -18.05
CA LYS A 16 -0.09 5.98 -17.39
C LYS A 16 -1.50 5.38 -17.41
N PHE A 17 -2.53 6.13 -17.77
CA PHE A 17 -3.88 5.55 -17.88
C PHE A 17 -3.96 4.53 -19.02
N PRO A 18 -4.69 3.40 -18.82
CA PRO A 18 -4.99 2.47 -19.89
C PRO A 18 -5.67 3.16 -21.08
N GLN A 19 -5.44 2.67 -22.30
CA GLN A 19 -6.02 3.27 -23.52
C GLN A 19 -7.54 3.34 -23.48
N LYS A 20 -8.19 2.30 -22.93
CA LYS A 20 -9.65 2.28 -22.73
C LYS A 20 -10.12 3.46 -21.87
N GLN A 21 -9.46 3.69 -20.74
CA GLN A 21 -9.78 4.80 -19.83
C GLN A 21 -9.55 6.16 -20.50
N LYS A 22 -8.46 6.33 -21.27
CA LYS A 22 -8.21 7.57 -22.03
C LYS A 22 -9.32 7.84 -23.04
N LYS A 23 -9.76 6.82 -23.79
CA LYS A 23 -10.88 6.93 -24.74
C LYS A 23 -12.19 7.31 -24.04
N GLU A 24 -12.52 6.64 -22.93
CA GLU A 24 -13.72 6.96 -22.14
C GLU A 24 -13.74 8.42 -21.65
N LEU A 25 -12.58 8.93 -21.21
CA LEU A 25 -12.47 10.33 -20.79
C LEU A 25 -12.62 11.32 -21.95
N LEU A 26 -12.10 11.00 -23.13
CA LEU A 26 -12.25 11.85 -24.33
C LEU A 26 -13.68 11.85 -24.87
N ILE A 27 -14.37 10.71 -24.81
CA ILE A 27 -15.80 10.63 -25.17
C ILE A 27 -16.62 11.58 -24.28
N LYS A 28 -16.35 11.60 -22.97
CA LYS A 28 -17.02 12.51 -22.03
C LYS A 28 -16.82 13.99 -22.34
N THR A 29 -15.78 14.36 -23.07
CA THR A 29 -15.51 15.76 -23.44
C THR A 29 -16.00 16.09 -24.85
N GLY A 30 -16.72 15.17 -25.51
CA GLY A 30 -17.14 15.32 -26.91
C GLY A 30 -15.95 15.50 -27.86
N SER A 31 -14.75 15.09 -27.44
CA SER A 31 -13.51 15.34 -28.16
C SER A 31 -13.19 14.14 -29.03
N THR A 32 -13.00 14.36 -30.34
CA THR A 32 -12.35 13.38 -31.20
C THR A 32 -10.89 13.30 -30.78
N LEU A 33 -10.34 12.09 -30.60
CA LEU A 33 -8.90 11.89 -30.43
C LEU A 33 -8.22 12.41 -31.72
N LEU A 34 -7.77 13.66 -31.71
CA LEU A 34 -6.75 14.09 -32.64
C LEU A 34 -5.54 13.21 -32.33
N GLU A 35 -5.10 12.50 -33.36
CA GLU A 35 -4.04 11.49 -33.42
C GLU A 35 -2.95 11.62 -32.34
N GLN A 36 -2.32 10.50 -31.97
CA GLN A 36 -0.94 10.58 -31.47
C GLN A 36 -0.14 11.34 -32.52
N LEU A 37 0.00 12.67 -32.35
CA LEU A 37 0.95 13.46 -33.10
C LEU A 37 2.30 12.84 -32.76
N GLU A 38 2.80 12.00 -33.65
CA GLU A 38 4.21 11.60 -33.67
C GLU A 38 4.98 12.90 -33.90
N LEU A 39 5.31 13.60 -32.81
CA LEU A 39 6.12 14.82 -32.82
C LEU A 39 7.44 14.61 -33.56
N ASN A 40 7.86 13.35 -33.74
CA ASN A 40 9.02 12.91 -34.51
C ASN A 40 8.87 13.12 -36.03
N LYS A 41 7.70 13.50 -36.55
CA LYS A 41 7.45 13.77 -37.98
C LYS A 41 7.21 15.24 -38.33
N ILE A 42 7.16 16.14 -37.34
CA ILE A 42 7.07 17.57 -37.61
C ILE A 42 8.50 18.07 -37.84
N SER A 43 8.93 18.13 -39.10
CA SER A 43 10.20 18.78 -39.44
C SER A 43 10.15 20.25 -39.00
N ALA A 44 11.22 20.75 -38.38
CA ALA A 44 11.36 22.14 -37.95
C ALA A 44 11.30 23.15 -39.13
N ASP A 45 11.29 22.66 -40.38
CA ASP A 45 11.38 23.47 -41.60
C ASP A 45 10.05 24.03 -42.12
N GLN A 46 8.90 23.72 -41.50
CA GLN A 46 7.63 24.35 -41.87
C GLN A 46 7.42 25.68 -41.15
N HIS A 47 8.34 26.63 -41.35
CA HIS A 47 8.11 28.02 -41.01
C HIS A 47 7.17 28.63 -42.07
N SER A 48 5.90 28.86 -41.72
CA SER A 48 5.07 29.77 -42.50
C SER A 48 5.67 31.17 -42.39
N SER A 49 5.94 31.81 -43.53
CA SER A 49 6.47 33.18 -43.67
C SER A 49 5.53 34.28 -43.16
N ASP A 50 4.35 33.91 -42.65
CA ASP A 50 3.38 34.83 -42.07
C ASP A 50 3.73 35.11 -40.60
N ASN A 51 4.37 36.26 -40.34
CA ASN A 51 4.83 36.69 -39.01
C ASN A 51 3.70 37.17 -38.08
N THR A 52 2.43 36.98 -38.44
CA THR A 52 1.30 37.40 -37.61
C THR A 52 0.79 36.25 -36.75
N LEU A 53 1.02 36.34 -35.44
CA LEU A 53 0.41 35.42 -34.50
C LEU A 53 -1.11 35.60 -34.51
N PRO A 54 -1.91 34.52 -34.58
CA PRO A 54 -3.36 34.62 -34.56
C PRO A 54 -3.84 35.24 -33.25
N SER A 55 -4.88 36.09 -33.33
CA SER A 55 -5.53 36.64 -32.15
C SER A 55 -6.26 35.54 -31.39
N ILE A 56 -5.99 35.42 -30.08
CA ILE A 56 -6.62 34.42 -29.21
C ILE A 56 -7.63 35.12 -28.30
N ASN A 57 -8.87 34.62 -28.25
CA ASN A 57 -9.83 35.05 -27.23
C ASN A 57 -9.46 34.42 -25.88
N PRO A 58 -9.02 35.20 -24.87
CA PRO A 58 -8.55 34.65 -23.60
C PRO A 58 -9.66 34.04 -22.75
N GLU A 59 -10.93 34.38 -23.00
CA GLU A 59 -12.10 33.88 -22.27
C GLU A 59 -12.72 32.62 -22.91
N ALA A 60 -12.28 32.25 -24.12
CA ALA A 60 -12.70 31.01 -24.76
C ALA A 60 -12.17 29.78 -23.99
N TRP A 61 -12.77 28.61 -24.24
CA TRP A 61 -12.29 27.35 -23.68
C TRP A 61 -10.85 27.11 -24.12
N ALA A 62 -9.98 26.86 -23.15
CA ALA A 62 -8.56 26.68 -23.41
C ALA A 62 -8.11 25.26 -23.06
N ASN A 63 -8.61 24.71 -21.97
CA ASN A 63 -8.31 23.34 -21.58
C ASN A 63 -9.38 22.70 -20.70
N ILE A 64 -9.34 21.37 -20.65
CA ILE A 64 -10.17 20.55 -19.78
C ILE A 64 -9.26 19.68 -18.90
N ILE A 65 -9.30 19.90 -17.60
CA ILE A 65 -8.52 19.14 -16.62
C ILE A 65 -9.43 18.18 -15.86
N PHE A 66 -9.05 16.91 -15.80
CA PHE A 66 -9.76 15.93 -14.98
C PHE A 66 -9.34 16.02 -13.52
N THR A 67 -10.33 16.08 -12.61
CA THR A 67 -10.10 15.97 -11.15
C THR A 67 -9.52 14.60 -10.80
N SER A 68 -8.85 14.46 -9.65
CA SER A 68 -8.19 13.21 -9.23
C SER A 68 -9.13 12.13 -8.64
N GLY A 69 -10.46 12.34 -8.68
CA GLY A 69 -11.46 11.28 -8.48
C GLY A 69 -11.59 10.66 -7.09
N SER A 70 -11.63 11.43 -6.00
CA SER A 70 -11.92 10.90 -4.65
C SER A 70 -13.34 10.29 -4.53
N SER A 71 -14.29 10.76 -5.35
CA SER A 71 -15.70 10.34 -5.34
C SER A 71 -16.05 9.21 -6.32
N GLY A 72 -15.07 8.64 -7.03
CA GLY A 72 -15.25 7.49 -7.94
C GLY A 72 -15.31 7.81 -9.44
N SER A 73 -15.77 9.00 -9.85
CA SER A 73 -15.73 9.44 -11.26
C SER A 73 -14.95 10.75 -11.42
N LEU A 74 -14.08 10.81 -12.45
CA LEU A 74 -13.30 12.02 -12.74
C LEU A 74 -14.21 13.07 -13.39
N LYS A 75 -14.34 14.24 -12.76
CA LYS A 75 -15.04 15.41 -13.32
C LYS A 75 -14.13 16.17 -14.28
N ALA A 76 -14.65 16.58 -15.43
CA ALA A 76 -13.97 17.39 -16.43
C ALA A 76 -14.14 18.89 -16.12
N VAL A 77 -13.07 19.57 -15.71
CA VAL A 77 -13.07 20.99 -15.32
C VAL A 77 -12.63 21.84 -16.50
N VAL A 78 -13.50 22.74 -16.96
CA VAL A 78 -13.23 23.59 -18.13
C VAL A 78 -12.64 24.93 -17.70
N HIS A 79 -11.51 25.32 -18.30
CA HIS A 79 -10.83 26.59 -18.04
C HIS A 79 -10.64 27.42 -19.30
N SER A 80 -10.59 28.74 -19.14
CA SER A 80 -10.08 29.69 -20.12
C SER A 80 -8.61 30.04 -19.89
N LEU A 81 -7.95 30.69 -20.87
CA LEU A 81 -6.60 31.22 -20.67
C LEU A 81 -6.59 32.34 -19.63
N ALA A 82 -7.65 33.15 -19.57
CA ALA A 82 -7.82 34.19 -18.57
C ALA A 82 -7.79 33.61 -17.15
N ASN A 83 -8.45 32.46 -16.89
CA ASN A 83 -8.41 31.83 -15.56
C ASN A 83 -6.97 31.55 -15.10
N HIS A 84 -6.15 30.97 -15.98
CA HIS A 84 -4.75 30.67 -15.66
C HIS A 84 -3.89 31.92 -15.57
N PHE A 85 -4.11 32.92 -16.42
CA PHE A 85 -3.42 34.21 -16.38
C PHE A 85 -3.64 34.90 -15.02
N TYR A 86 -4.90 35.08 -14.59
CA TYR A 86 -5.19 35.74 -13.31
C TYR A 86 -4.72 34.90 -12.11
N SER A 87 -4.76 33.56 -12.22
CA SER A 87 -4.20 32.68 -11.18
C SER A 87 -2.69 32.87 -11.04
N ALA A 88 -1.95 32.88 -12.15
CA ALA A 88 -0.51 33.15 -12.18
C ALA A 88 -0.18 34.56 -11.71
N LEU A 89 -0.92 35.58 -12.16
CA LEU A 89 -0.71 36.98 -11.79
C LEU A 89 -0.86 37.17 -10.26
N GLY A 90 -1.96 36.67 -9.68
CA GLY A 90 -2.16 36.75 -8.23
C GLY A 90 -1.15 35.92 -7.42
N ALA A 91 -0.74 34.76 -7.94
CA ALA A 91 0.29 33.93 -7.31
C ALA A 91 1.66 34.61 -7.30
N ASN A 92 2.09 35.17 -8.44
CA ASN A 92 3.40 35.80 -8.60
C ASN A 92 3.53 37.09 -7.78
N GLN A 93 2.43 37.78 -7.46
CA GLN A 93 2.45 38.91 -6.52
C GLN A 93 2.85 38.49 -5.10
N LYS A 94 2.46 37.29 -4.65
CA LYS A 94 2.84 36.76 -3.34
C LYS A 94 4.12 35.93 -3.35
N MET A 95 4.43 35.33 -4.49
CA MET A 95 5.57 34.45 -4.73
C MET A 95 6.35 34.98 -5.94
N PRO A 96 7.14 36.05 -5.75
CA PRO A 96 7.77 36.77 -6.85
C PRO A 96 8.71 35.87 -7.63
N LEU A 97 8.58 35.93 -8.96
CA LEU A 97 9.35 35.18 -9.92
C LEU A 97 9.80 36.15 -11.00
N ASN A 98 11.09 36.18 -11.31
CA ASN A 98 11.72 37.19 -12.18
C ASN A 98 12.46 36.54 -13.36
N PRO A 99 12.78 37.31 -14.42
CA PRO A 99 13.72 36.85 -15.44
C PRO A 99 15.03 36.34 -14.82
N GLY A 100 15.49 35.18 -15.28
CA GLY A 100 16.65 34.47 -14.73
C GLY A 100 16.34 33.49 -13.59
N ASP A 101 15.15 33.54 -12.99
CA ASP A 101 14.68 32.47 -12.10
C ASP A 101 14.29 31.22 -12.90
N CYS A 102 14.51 30.05 -12.28
CA CYS A 102 14.14 28.75 -12.83
C CYS A 102 13.15 28.04 -11.90
N TRP A 103 11.98 27.64 -12.44
CA TRP A 103 11.03 26.78 -11.75
C TRP A 103 11.10 25.36 -12.32
N LEU A 104 11.36 24.37 -11.47
CA LEU A 104 11.36 22.96 -11.91
C LEU A 104 9.93 22.49 -12.19
N MET A 105 9.70 21.85 -13.34
CA MET A 105 8.45 21.15 -13.67
C MET A 105 8.35 19.83 -12.89
N SER A 106 8.18 19.95 -11.58
CA SER A 106 8.15 18.83 -10.62
C SER A 106 6.79 18.16 -10.51
N LEU A 107 5.75 18.74 -11.13
CA LEU A 107 4.37 18.25 -11.11
C LEU A 107 3.87 17.98 -12.53
N PRO A 108 3.04 16.94 -12.76
CA PRO A 108 2.56 16.62 -14.11
C PRO A 108 1.64 17.69 -14.72
N LEU A 109 1.75 17.89 -16.03
CA LEU A 109 0.93 18.87 -16.78
C LEU A 109 -0.56 18.50 -16.91
N PHE A 110 -0.91 17.22 -16.69
CA PHE A 110 -2.31 16.78 -16.61
C PHE A 110 -2.96 17.09 -15.24
N HIS A 111 -2.24 17.76 -14.34
CA HIS A 111 -2.78 18.36 -13.14
C HIS A 111 -2.64 19.88 -13.19
N VAL A 112 -3.64 20.59 -12.67
CA VAL A 112 -3.65 22.06 -12.68
C VAL A 112 -2.41 22.67 -12.01
N GLY A 113 -1.83 21.98 -11.02
CA GLY A 113 -0.63 22.43 -10.32
C GLY A 113 0.63 22.43 -11.19
N GLY A 114 0.78 21.44 -12.09
CA GLY A 114 1.87 21.43 -13.07
C GLY A 114 1.66 22.48 -14.15
N LEU A 115 0.43 22.62 -14.65
CA LEU A 115 0.07 23.65 -15.61
C LEU A 115 0.26 25.07 -15.06
N ALA A 116 0.02 25.28 -13.77
CA ALA A 116 0.25 26.57 -13.11
C ALA A 116 1.73 26.97 -13.10
N ILE A 117 2.68 26.02 -13.01
CA ILE A 117 4.12 26.33 -13.13
C ILE A 117 4.39 26.96 -14.49
N PHE A 118 3.84 26.38 -15.56
CA PHE A 118 3.98 26.90 -16.93
C PHE A 118 3.46 28.34 -17.07
N PHE A 119 2.27 28.65 -16.56
CA PHE A 119 1.71 29.99 -16.66
C PHE A 119 2.46 31.02 -15.80
N ARG A 120 2.94 30.64 -14.61
CA ARG A 120 3.73 31.54 -13.75
C ARG A 120 5.04 31.93 -14.38
N THR A 121 5.78 30.97 -14.94
CA THR A 121 7.06 31.23 -15.60
C THR A 121 6.87 32.04 -16.87
N LEU A 122 5.85 31.70 -17.68
CA LEU A 122 5.53 32.41 -18.92
C LEU A 122 5.22 33.88 -18.64
N LEU A 123 4.40 34.16 -17.63
CA LEU A 123 4.00 35.52 -17.27
C LEU A 123 5.17 36.35 -16.71
N SER A 124 6.09 35.72 -15.97
CA SER A 124 7.24 36.39 -15.35
C SER A 124 8.47 36.50 -16.24
N GLY A 125 8.48 35.88 -17.42
CA GLY A 125 9.69 35.76 -18.25
C GLY A 125 10.78 34.88 -17.61
N ALA A 126 10.39 33.98 -16.70
CA ALA A 126 11.28 33.05 -16.03
C ALA A 126 11.40 31.72 -16.81
N ALA A 127 12.41 30.91 -16.48
CA ALA A 127 12.64 29.63 -17.14
C ALA A 127 11.86 28.49 -16.46
N ILE A 128 11.32 27.58 -17.28
CA ILE A 128 10.88 26.26 -16.83
C ILE A 128 12.02 25.28 -17.05
N VAL A 129 12.34 24.49 -16.03
CA VAL A 129 13.27 23.36 -16.19
C VAL A 129 12.47 22.07 -16.29
N LEU A 130 12.61 21.36 -17.41
CA LEU A 130 12.02 20.04 -17.61
C LEU A 130 13.00 18.98 -17.10
N PRO A 131 12.60 18.06 -16.20
CA PRO A 131 13.48 17.00 -15.75
C PRO A 131 13.77 16.03 -16.90
N ALA A 132 15.03 15.61 -17.05
CA ALA A 132 15.41 14.58 -18.01
C ALA A 132 14.77 13.23 -17.64
N GLU A 133 14.50 12.40 -18.64
CA GLU A 133 13.98 11.06 -18.42
C GLU A 133 14.89 10.26 -17.47
N LYS A 134 14.30 9.52 -16.52
CA LYS A 134 14.98 8.69 -15.52
C LYS A 134 15.83 9.44 -14.47
N GLN A 135 15.85 10.78 -14.45
CA GLN A 135 16.48 11.52 -13.34
C GLN A 135 15.58 11.55 -12.10
N THR A 136 16.21 11.42 -10.93
CA THR A 136 15.55 11.63 -9.64
C THR A 136 15.39 13.13 -9.35
N LEU A 137 14.38 13.49 -8.56
CA LEU A 137 14.14 14.87 -8.14
C LEU A 137 15.37 15.51 -7.49
N ALA A 138 16.09 14.76 -6.64
CA ALA A 138 17.32 15.23 -6.00
C ALA A 138 18.42 15.57 -7.03
N ASN A 139 18.59 14.75 -8.06
CA ASN A 139 19.56 15.02 -9.12
C ASN A 139 19.16 16.23 -9.97
N SER A 140 17.86 16.38 -10.28
CA SER A 140 17.37 17.55 -11.00
C SER A 140 17.60 18.85 -10.22
N LEU A 141 17.50 18.83 -8.89
CA LEU A 141 17.85 19.99 -8.06
C LEU A 141 19.36 20.24 -7.96
N LYS A 142 20.17 19.17 -7.94
CA LYS A 142 21.63 19.27 -7.82
C LYS A 142 22.30 19.83 -9.08
N TYR A 143 21.87 19.40 -10.26
CA TYR A 143 22.55 19.68 -11.52
C TYR A 143 21.98 20.86 -12.30
N ASN A 144 20.85 21.44 -11.84
CA ASN A 144 20.24 22.60 -12.49
C ASN A 144 20.15 23.76 -11.49
N ASN A 145 20.24 25.00 -11.98
CA ASN A 145 20.11 26.21 -11.16
C ASN A 145 18.64 26.48 -10.82
N ILE A 146 18.00 25.57 -10.09
CA ILE A 146 16.60 25.69 -9.68
C ILE A 146 16.48 26.74 -8.57
N THR A 147 15.48 27.60 -8.68
CA THR A 147 15.18 28.65 -7.68
C THR A 147 13.82 28.43 -7.01
N HIS A 148 12.86 27.88 -7.75
CA HIS A 148 11.49 27.66 -7.30
C HIS A 148 11.09 26.21 -7.50
N LEU A 149 10.40 25.65 -6.51
CA LEU A 149 10.01 24.24 -6.52
C LEU A 149 8.61 24.07 -5.92
N SER A 150 7.76 23.30 -6.59
CA SER A 150 6.46 22.88 -6.05
C SER A 150 6.50 21.41 -5.63
N LEU A 151 6.06 21.08 -4.42
CA LEU A 151 6.09 19.71 -3.89
C LEU A 151 4.78 19.33 -3.20
N VAL A 152 4.55 18.01 -3.11
CA VAL A 152 3.68 17.44 -2.08
C VAL A 152 4.51 17.06 -0.83
N PRO A 153 3.89 16.98 0.38
CA PRO A 153 4.58 16.67 1.63
C PRO A 153 5.50 15.45 1.58
N THR A 154 5.06 14.37 0.94
CA THR A 154 5.82 13.12 0.83
C THR A 154 7.12 13.29 0.04
N GLN A 155 7.13 14.13 -1.00
CA GLN A 155 8.33 14.44 -1.79
C GLN A 155 9.32 15.28 -0.99
N LEU A 156 8.85 16.32 -0.31
CA LEU A 156 9.69 17.17 0.53
C LEU A 156 10.34 16.35 1.65
N HIS A 157 9.54 15.55 2.34
CA HIS A 157 10.04 14.65 3.37
C HIS A 157 11.17 13.75 2.84
N ARG A 158 11.01 13.12 1.68
CA ARG A 158 12.05 12.26 1.06
C ARG A 158 13.35 13.02 0.77
N LEU A 159 13.27 14.25 0.26
CA LEU A 159 14.45 15.08 0.03
C LEU A 159 15.18 15.40 1.33
N LEU A 160 14.44 15.69 2.40
CA LEU A 160 14.98 15.94 3.74
C LEU A 160 15.64 14.71 4.38
N GLN A 161 15.47 13.49 3.86
CA GLN A 161 16.16 12.31 4.39
C GLN A 161 17.62 12.20 3.93
N THR A 162 18.06 13.04 2.98
CA THR A 162 19.40 12.97 2.40
C THR A 162 20.13 14.29 2.53
N ASN A 163 21.44 14.27 2.81
CA ASN A 163 22.24 15.50 2.89
C ASN A 163 22.19 16.28 1.56
N ALA A 164 22.38 15.59 0.43
CA ALA A 164 22.30 16.21 -0.90
C ALA A 164 20.94 16.88 -1.18
N GLY A 165 19.84 16.27 -0.72
CA GLY A 165 18.52 16.86 -0.83
C GLY A 165 18.36 18.12 0.02
N ARG A 166 18.79 18.09 1.29
CA ARG A 166 18.79 19.26 2.19
C ARG A 166 19.61 20.41 1.61
N ASP A 167 20.83 20.14 1.16
CA ASP A 167 21.74 21.13 0.58
C ASP A 167 21.14 21.77 -0.68
N SER A 168 20.41 20.99 -1.47
CA SER A 168 19.75 21.50 -2.67
C SER A 168 18.53 22.36 -2.32
N LEU A 169 17.75 21.98 -1.31
CA LEU A 169 16.58 22.73 -0.85
C LEU A 169 16.95 24.08 -0.24
N LEU A 170 18.09 24.17 0.47
CA LEU A 170 18.61 25.40 1.07
C LEU A 170 18.91 26.50 0.04
N LYS A 171 19.22 26.11 -1.20
CA LYS A 171 19.54 27.05 -2.30
C LYS A 171 18.28 27.65 -2.94
N LEU A 172 17.11 27.09 -2.66
CA LEU A 172 15.87 27.51 -3.31
C LEU A 172 15.38 28.83 -2.71
N LYS A 173 14.98 29.74 -3.60
CA LYS A 173 14.29 30.98 -3.23
C LYS A 173 12.91 30.69 -2.66
N LEU A 174 12.23 29.64 -3.13
CA LEU A 174 10.89 29.27 -2.66
C LEU A 174 10.61 27.78 -2.85
N ILE A 175 10.03 27.17 -1.81
CA ILE A 175 9.39 25.86 -1.86
C ILE A 175 7.89 26.06 -1.63
N LEU A 176 7.07 25.73 -2.63
CA LEU A 176 5.62 25.75 -2.53
C LEU A 176 5.11 24.35 -2.21
N LEU A 177 4.54 24.17 -1.03
CA LEU A 177 4.07 22.90 -0.51
C LEU A 177 2.54 22.86 -0.49
N GLY A 178 1.94 21.84 -1.09
CA GLY A 178 0.48 21.72 -1.10
C GLY A 178 -0.02 20.43 -1.69
N GLY A 179 -1.30 20.42 -2.04
CA GLY A 179 -1.95 19.28 -2.66
C GLY A 179 -2.45 18.23 -1.67
N SER A 180 -2.01 18.18 -0.42
CA SER A 180 -2.55 17.29 0.62
C SER A 180 -2.50 17.96 1.99
N VAL A 181 -2.97 17.26 3.03
CA VAL A 181 -2.69 17.64 4.41
C VAL A 181 -1.17 17.70 4.60
N ILE A 182 -0.70 18.77 5.25
CA ILE A 182 0.72 19.04 5.47
C ILE A 182 1.00 18.83 6.97
N PRO A 183 1.89 17.89 7.35
CA PRO A 183 2.30 17.71 8.74
C PRO A 183 2.92 18.98 9.32
N GLU A 184 2.48 19.41 10.51
CA GLU A 184 3.08 20.57 11.18
C GLU A 184 4.56 20.33 11.53
N THR A 185 4.90 19.09 11.90
CA THR A 185 6.28 18.65 12.20
C THR A 185 7.20 18.80 10.99
N LEU A 186 6.70 18.52 9.78
CA LEU A 186 7.47 18.73 8.54
C LEU A 186 7.76 20.22 8.31
N LEU A 187 6.80 21.09 8.63
CA LEU A 187 7.00 22.54 8.53
C LEU A 187 7.98 23.04 9.59
N ASP A 188 7.96 22.48 10.81
CA ASP A 188 8.91 22.82 11.87
C ASP A 188 10.34 22.42 11.48
N GLN A 189 10.53 21.21 10.98
CA GLN A 189 11.82 20.76 10.44
C GLN A 189 12.34 21.69 9.32
N CYS A 190 11.45 22.15 8.44
CA CYS A 190 11.83 23.10 7.40
C CYS A 190 12.24 24.46 7.98
N ALA A 191 11.55 24.93 9.02
CA ALA A 191 11.86 26.18 9.69
C ALA A 191 13.20 26.09 10.44
N GLU A 192 13.47 24.98 11.14
CA GLU A 192 14.76 24.69 11.79
C GLU A 192 15.93 24.69 10.81
N LEU A 193 15.71 24.16 9.60
CA LEU A 193 16.68 24.19 8.52
C LEU A 193 16.74 25.54 7.77
N GLY A 194 15.91 26.52 8.13
CA GLY A 194 15.88 27.83 7.45
C GLY A 194 15.34 27.79 6.01
N LEU A 195 14.58 26.76 5.63
CA LEU A 195 14.02 26.63 4.29
C LEU A 195 12.88 27.63 4.05
N ASN A 196 12.86 28.26 2.86
CA ASN A 196 11.77 29.17 2.49
C ASN A 196 10.53 28.41 1.97
N VAL A 197 9.79 27.78 2.88
CA VAL A 197 8.57 27.01 2.55
C VAL A 197 7.32 27.88 2.69
N ASN A 198 6.46 27.86 1.69
CA ASN A 198 5.08 28.36 1.75
C ASN A 198 4.10 27.20 1.56
N THR A 199 3.03 27.18 2.34
CA THR A 199 1.91 26.26 2.17
C THR A 199 0.84 26.86 1.28
N THR A 200 0.15 26.04 0.48
CA THR A 200 -0.92 26.50 -0.41
C THR A 200 -2.18 25.65 -0.30
N TYR A 201 -3.32 26.32 -0.35
CA TYR A 201 -4.64 25.72 -0.56
C TYR A 201 -5.17 26.11 -1.94
N GLY A 202 -5.85 25.18 -2.60
CA GLY A 202 -6.57 25.42 -3.83
C GLY A 202 -7.08 24.14 -4.46
N SER A 203 -7.70 24.29 -5.63
CA SER A 203 -8.42 23.22 -6.33
C SER A 203 -8.21 23.30 -7.83
N THR A 204 -8.63 22.25 -8.55
CA THR A 204 -8.68 22.28 -10.01
C THR A 204 -9.61 23.40 -10.47
N GLU A 205 -10.77 23.51 -9.84
CA GLU A 205 -11.83 24.48 -10.12
C GLU A 205 -11.40 25.94 -9.97
N MET A 206 -10.32 26.23 -9.23
CA MET A 206 -9.80 27.59 -9.04
C MET A 206 -8.49 27.85 -9.79
N ALA A 207 -8.21 27.06 -10.84
CA ALA A 207 -7.00 27.17 -11.65
C ALA A 207 -5.71 27.11 -10.80
N SER A 208 -5.67 26.18 -9.84
CA SER A 208 -4.57 25.85 -8.92
C SER A 208 -4.64 26.42 -7.50
N GLN A 209 -4.47 27.73 -7.29
CA GLN A 209 -4.28 28.29 -5.94
C GLN A 209 -5.41 29.23 -5.56
N VAL A 210 -5.87 29.11 -4.31
CA VAL A 210 -6.81 30.05 -3.68
C VAL A 210 -6.06 30.88 -2.64
N ALA A 211 -5.36 30.22 -1.71
CA ALA A 211 -4.63 30.88 -0.63
C ALA A 211 -3.21 30.33 -0.50
N THR A 212 -2.25 31.18 -0.09
CA THR A 212 -0.86 30.78 0.14
C THR A 212 -0.22 31.62 1.24
N GLY A 213 0.66 31.01 2.01
CA GLY A 213 1.50 31.75 2.95
C GLY A 213 2.34 30.83 3.81
N LYS A 214 2.73 31.32 4.99
CA LYS A 214 3.56 30.59 5.94
C LYS A 214 2.71 29.72 6.87
N LYS A 215 3.37 28.85 7.65
CA LYS A 215 2.72 28.05 8.70
C LYS A 215 1.79 28.94 9.54
N GLY A 216 0.51 28.55 9.64
CA GLY A 216 -0.51 29.28 10.42
C GLY A 216 -1.03 30.59 9.82
N CYS A 217 -0.57 30.96 8.61
CA CYS A 217 -1.01 32.17 7.90
C CYS A 217 -1.11 31.92 6.38
N CYS A 218 -2.26 31.44 5.90
CA CYS A 218 -2.60 31.30 4.49
C CYS A 218 -3.47 32.47 4.03
N GLN A 219 -2.88 33.39 3.28
CA GLN A 219 -3.58 34.57 2.77
C GLN A 219 -4.28 34.25 1.46
N ILE A 220 -5.51 34.73 1.29
CA ILE A 220 -6.21 34.71 0.00
C ILE A 220 -5.38 35.54 -1.00
N LEU A 221 -5.03 34.97 -2.16
CA LEU A 221 -4.30 35.76 -3.16
C LEU A 221 -5.26 36.56 -4.06
N PRO A 222 -4.76 37.56 -4.78
CA PRO A 222 -5.58 38.44 -5.61
C PRO A 222 -6.37 37.73 -6.71
N PHE A 223 -7.43 38.40 -7.17
CA PHE A 223 -8.36 37.98 -8.23
C PHE A 223 -9.30 36.82 -7.88
N ARG A 224 -9.37 36.46 -6.59
CA ARG A 224 -10.39 35.58 -6.03
C ARG A 224 -10.83 36.06 -4.67
N GLU A 225 -12.02 35.64 -4.29
CA GLU A 225 -12.63 35.90 -3.00
C GLU A 225 -12.99 34.57 -2.35
N VAL A 226 -12.98 34.55 -1.02
CA VAL A 226 -13.35 33.40 -0.20
C VAL A 226 -14.34 33.87 0.86
N ARG A 227 -15.40 33.10 1.07
CA ARG A 227 -16.27 33.23 2.23
C ARG A 227 -16.54 31.86 2.84
N ILE A 228 -17.00 31.85 4.08
CA ILE A 228 -17.54 30.66 4.73
C ILE A 228 -19.06 30.76 4.67
N SER A 229 -19.77 29.68 4.33
CA SER A 229 -21.23 29.66 4.35
C SER A 229 -21.77 30.06 5.73
N SER A 230 -22.89 30.79 5.76
CA SER A 230 -23.44 31.43 6.96
C SER A 230 -23.78 30.44 8.08
N GLU A 231 -23.61 30.88 9.34
CA GLU A 231 -23.77 30.14 10.60
C GLU A 231 -25.06 29.31 10.76
N ASN A 232 -26.12 29.59 9.99
CA ASN A 232 -27.37 28.81 10.01
C ASN A 232 -27.30 27.47 9.24
N ASP A 233 -26.34 27.33 8.32
CA ASP A 233 -25.95 26.02 7.80
C ASP A 233 -24.81 25.53 8.70
N ALA A 234 -25.02 24.47 9.48
CA ALA A 234 -23.98 23.83 10.32
C ALA A 234 -22.74 23.33 9.53
N CYS A 235 -22.67 23.61 8.24
CA CYS A 235 -21.55 23.33 7.35
C CYS A 235 -20.71 24.61 7.23
N HIS A 236 -19.54 24.66 7.88
CA HIS A 236 -18.50 25.69 7.67
C HIS A 236 -17.83 25.58 6.29
N GLU A 237 -18.60 25.57 5.20
CA GLU A 237 -18.14 25.29 3.84
C GLU A 237 -17.44 26.50 3.21
N ILE A 238 -16.26 26.26 2.63
CA ILE A 238 -15.48 27.25 1.90
C ILE A 238 -16.16 27.47 0.55
N GLU A 239 -16.56 28.70 0.30
CA GLU A 239 -17.09 29.14 -0.99
C GLU A 239 -16.11 30.12 -1.64
N VAL A 240 -15.93 29.97 -2.95
CA VAL A 240 -14.95 30.73 -3.72
C VAL A 240 -15.55 31.34 -4.97
N ARG A 241 -15.05 32.51 -5.36
CA ARG A 241 -15.36 33.14 -6.66
C ARG A 241 -14.20 33.98 -7.17
N GLY A 242 -14.34 34.53 -8.37
CA GLY A 242 -13.39 35.46 -8.97
C GLY A 242 -12.90 35.02 -10.35
N LYS A 243 -11.89 35.73 -10.87
CA LYS A 243 -11.36 35.57 -12.24
C LYS A 243 -10.68 34.21 -12.46
N THR A 244 -10.25 33.55 -11.40
CA THR A 244 -9.56 32.25 -11.46
C THR A 244 -10.50 31.04 -11.43
N ARG A 245 -11.79 31.26 -11.17
CA ARG A 245 -12.82 30.22 -11.14
C ARG A 245 -13.04 29.65 -12.54
N PHE A 246 -13.05 28.33 -12.64
CA PHE A 246 -13.39 27.56 -13.83
C PHE A 246 -14.73 27.97 -14.47
N LEU A 247 -14.89 27.62 -15.74
CA LEU A 247 -16.10 27.90 -16.52
C LEU A 247 -17.25 26.96 -16.20
N GLY A 248 -16.97 25.76 -15.66
CA GLY A 248 -17.95 24.75 -15.31
C GLY A 248 -17.42 23.33 -15.47
N TYR A 249 -18.27 22.35 -15.13
CA TYR A 249 -18.01 20.95 -15.37
C TYR A 249 -18.60 20.53 -16.71
N LEU A 250 -17.83 19.84 -17.54
CA LEU A 250 -18.32 19.25 -18.78
C LEU A 250 -18.76 17.80 -18.54
N ASP A 251 -19.94 17.46 -19.02
CA ASP A 251 -20.37 16.07 -19.17
C ASP A 251 -21.19 15.91 -20.47
N GLU A 252 -21.78 14.73 -20.67
CA GLU A 252 -22.56 14.39 -21.87
C GLU A 252 -23.79 15.31 -22.07
N SER A 253 -24.26 15.98 -21.01
CA SER A 253 -25.36 16.95 -21.09
C SER A 253 -24.90 18.37 -21.45
N GLY A 254 -23.59 18.59 -21.54
CA GLY A 254 -22.97 19.89 -21.83
C GLY A 254 -22.27 20.52 -20.63
N LEU A 255 -22.00 21.83 -20.72
CA LEU A 255 -21.32 22.57 -19.66
C LEU A 255 -22.29 22.92 -18.53
N ARG A 256 -22.07 22.34 -17.35
CA ARG A 256 -22.83 22.66 -16.14
C ARG A 256 -22.06 23.61 -15.24
N GLN A 257 -22.75 24.64 -14.77
CA GLN A 257 -22.21 25.70 -13.93
C GLN A 257 -22.76 25.60 -12.50
N PRO A 258 -22.02 24.96 -11.57
CA PRO A 258 -22.48 24.74 -10.19
C PRO A 258 -22.29 26.01 -9.33
N PHE A 259 -22.85 27.13 -9.78
CA PHE A 259 -22.62 28.44 -9.19
C PHE A 259 -23.93 29.02 -8.65
N ASP A 260 -23.85 29.75 -7.54
CA ASP A 260 -24.99 30.55 -7.09
C ASP A 260 -25.20 31.79 -8.00
N LYS A 261 -26.30 32.51 -7.77
CA LYS A 261 -26.65 33.75 -8.50
C LYS A 261 -25.58 34.84 -8.45
N ASN A 262 -24.69 34.80 -7.47
CA ASN A 262 -23.63 35.77 -7.22
C ASN A 262 -22.25 35.26 -7.68
N GLY A 263 -22.21 34.09 -8.34
CA GLY A 263 -20.99 33.47 -8.84
C GLY A 263 -20.16 32.74 -7.78
N TRP A 264 -20.71 32.40 -6.61
CA TRP A 264 -20.00 31.57 -5.65
C TRP A 264 -20.06 30.10 -6.01
N PHE A 265 -18.92 29.44 -5.88
CA PHE A 265 -18.75 28.01 -6.03
C PHE A 265 -18.50 27.38 -4.67
N LYS A 266 -19.32 26.38 -4.32
CA LYS A 266 -19.14 25.55 -3.13
C LYS A 266 -18.04 24.52 -3.37
N THR A 267 -16.94 24.62 -2.63
CA THR A 267 -15.75 23.77 -2.86
C THR A 267 -15.93 22.34 -2.35
N GLY A 268 -16.84 22.12 -1.40
CA GLY A 268 -16.91 20.90 -0.59
C GLY A 268 -15.81 20.78 0.46
N ASP A 269 -14.95 21.80 0.61
CA ASP A 269 -13.98 21.90 1.68
C ASP A 269 -14.56 22.72 2.83
N LEU A 270 -14.23 22.37 4.07
CA LEU A 270 -14.62 23.10 5.26
C LEU A 270 -13.46 23.97 5.76
N GLY A 271 -13.77 25.13 6.32
CA GLY A 271 -12.74 26.06 6.78
C GLY A 271 -13.25 27.18 7.68
N THR A 272 -12.30 27.89 8.30
CA THR A 272 -12.55 29.14 9.00
C THR A 272 -11.78 30.27 8.35
N LEU A 273 -12.30 31.49 8.49
CA LEU A 273 -11.67 32.70 7.97
C LEU A 273 -11.47 33.70 9.10
N ASP A 274 -10.22 33.89 9.50
CA ASP A 274 -9.88 34.84 10.56
C ASP A 274 -9.36 36.14 9.95
N VAL A 275 -9.62 37.26 10.61
CA VAL A 275 -9.03 38.56 10.27
C VAL A 275 -7.76 38.73 11.13
N LYS A 276 -6.57 38.78 10.52
CA LYS A 276 -5.32 39.03 11.25
C LYS A 276 -4.67 40.35 10.81
N PRO A 277 -4.14 41.16 11.75
CA PRO A 277 -3.28 42.29 11.40
C PRO A 277 -1.95 41.78 10.83
N ALA A 278 -1.40 42.47 9.83
CA ALA A 278 -0.09 42.12 9.26
C ALA A 278 1.02 42.21 10.33
N ILE A 279 1.62 41.08 10.70
CA ILE A 279 2.82 41.07 11.53
C ILE A 279 4.02 41.38 10.61
N ARG A 280 4.66 42.54 10.79
CA ARG A 280 5.99 42.80 10.23
C ARG A 280 7.00 41.94 11.00
N ASN A 281 7.52 40.89 10.37
CA ASN A 281 8.72 40.23 10.88
C ASN A 281 9.88 41.22 10.81
N ASN A 282 10.28 41.77 11.95
CA ASN A 282 11.53 42.49 12.14
C ASN A 282 12.69 41.50 11.99
N PHE A 283 13.10 41.18 10.76
CA PHE A 283 14.50 40.84 10.51
C PHE A 283 15.26 42.16 10.46
N GLN A 284 15.92 42.51 11.56
CA GLN A 284 16.98 43.52 11.54
C GLN A 284 18.25 42.84 11.02
N PRO A 285 18.81 43.22 9.86
CA PRO A 285 20.23 43.05 9.65
C PRO A 285 20.95 44.00 10.61
N GLU A 286 22.03 43.53 11.20
CA GLU A 286 22.84 44.32 12.12
C GLU A 286 23.22 45.70 11.55
N LYS A 287 23.23 46.67 12.45
CA LYS A 287 23.49 48.10 12.25
C LYS A 287 24.64 48.36 11.26
N LYS A 288 24.39 49.26 10.30
CA LYS A 288 25.36 50.31 9.95
C LYS A 288 24.71 51.68 10.14
N CYS A 289 25.53 52.56 10.73
CA CYS A 289 25.17 53.85 11.27
C CYS A 289 24.91 54.87 10.15
N GLY A 290 23.95 55.76 10.38
CA GLY A 290 23.80 57.04 9.68
C GLY A 290 22.96 57.00 8.40
N GLU A 291 21.66 57.31 8.53
CA GLU A 291 20.96 58.35 7.73
C GLU A 291 19.43 58.32 7.95
N SER A 292 18.91 59.49 8.29
CA SER A 292 17.54 60.00 8.28
C SER A 292 16.36 59.05 8.01
N ARG A 293 15.63 58.71 9.08
CA ARG A 293 14.28 58.12 9.02
C ARG A 293 13.28 59.11 8.41
N LYS A 294 12.91 58.91 7.14
CA LYS A 294 11.60 59.32 6.62
C LYS A 294 10.57 58.29 7.10
N LEU A 295 9.67 58.70 7.99
CA LEU A 295 8.47 57.94 8.35
C LEU A 295 7.59 57.75 7.10
N LEU A 296 7.61 56.55 6.52
CA LEU A 296 6.60 56.09 5.58
C LEU A 296 5.31 55.81 6.38
N LYS A 297 4.23 56.48 6.02
CA LYS A 297 2.90 56.39 6.62
C LYS A 297 2.40 54.94 6.66
N ASP A 298 1.92 54.53 7.84
CA ASP A 298 1.22 53.28 8.10
C ASP A 298 -0.03 53.13 7.20
N GLN A 299 -0.04 52.08 6.38
CA GLN A 299 -1.26 51.39 5.97
C GLN A 299 -1.15 49.97 6.53
N SER A 300 -1.82 49.72 7.65
CA SER A 300 -1.94 48.38 8.20
C SER A 300 -2.85 47.55 7.28
N GLU A 301 -2.28 46.80 6.35
CA GLU A 301 -3.04 45.88 5.51
C GLU A 301 -3.65 44.79 6.40
N ILE A 302 -4.98 44.76 6.42
CA ILE A 302 -5.77 43.70 7.06
C ILE A 302 -5.84 42.54 6.06
N TYR A 303 -5.45 41.33 6.49
CA TYR A 303 -5.52 40.15 5.64
C TYR A 303 -6.43 39.09 6.24
N HIS A 304 -7.20 38.44 5.38
CA HIS A 304 -8.00 37.28 5.73
C HIS A 304 -7.14 36.01 5.67
N ASN A 305 -7.10 35.30 6.79
CA ASN A 305 -6.36 34.07 6.97
C ASN A 305 -7.30 32.87 6.88
N LEU A 306 -7.13 32.03 5.85
CA LEU A 306 -7.95 30.85 5.63
C LEU A 306 -7.33 29.63 6.32
N THR A 307 -8.09 28.99 7.20
CA THR A 307 -7.74 27.68 7.78
C THR A 307 -8.65 26.61 7.20
N VAL A 308 -8.07 25.63 6.52
CA VAL A 308 -8.83 24.48 5.98
C VAL A 308 -8.95 23.43 7.07
N LEU A 309 -10.16 22.94 7.33
CA LEU A 309 -10.46 21.93 8.34
C LEU A 309 -10.46 20.52 7.75
N GLY A 310 -10.99 20.36 6.54
CA GLY A 310 -11.07 19.06 5.87
C GLY A 310 -12.12 19.05 4.77
N ARG A 311 -12.48 17.86 4.30
CA ARG A 311 -13.47 17.65 3.24
C ARG A 311 -14.84 17.31 3.81
N LYS A 312 -15.91 17.98 3.36
CA LYS A 312 -17.30 17.70 3.76
C LYS A 312 -17.73 16.27 3.41
N ASP A 313 -17.29 15.75 2.26
CA ASP A 313 -17.57 14.39 1.80
C ASP A 313 -16.67 13.31 2.44
N SER A 314 -15.62 13.71 3.17
CA SER A 314 -14.78 12.79 3.95
C SER A 314 -15.16 12.76 5.43
N MET A 315 -15.96 13.72 5.89
CA MET A 315 -16.54 13.72 7.22
C MET A 315 -17.45 12.51 7.39
N PHE A 316 -17.38 11.89 8.57
CA PHE A 316 -18.29 10.81 8.96
C PHE A 316 -18.78 11.04 10.38
N ILE A 317 -19.92 10.43 10.71
CA ILE A 317 -20.56 10.57 12.02
C ILE A 317 -20.24 9.34 12.87
N SER A 318 -19.80 9.54 14.11
CA SER A 318 -19.60 8.48 15.10
C SER A 318 -20.32 8.84 16.39
N GLY A 319 -21.33 8.06 16.79
CA GLY A 319 -22.06 8.29 18.04
C GLY A 319 -22.76 9.65 18.11
N GLY A 320 -23.20 10.19 16.96
CA GLY A 320 -23.81 11.52 16.86
C GLY A 320 -22.82 12.68 16.65
N GLU A 321 -21.52 12.43 16.72
CA GLU A 321 -20.48 13.45 16.58
C GLU A 321 -19.88 13.46 15.18
N ASN A 322 -19.66 14.66 14.62
CA ASN A 322 -18.98 14.83 13.33
C ASN A 322 -17.46 14.64 13.50
N ILE A 323 -16.90 13.65 12.80
CA ILE A 323 -15.46 13.37 12.78
C ILE A 323 -14.87 13.74 11.43
N HIS A 324 -13.82 14.55 11.47
CA HIS A 324 -12.97 14.85 10.32
C HIS A 324 -11.71 13.98 10.36
N PRO A 325 -11.50 13.07 9.37
CA PRO A 325 -10.29 12.26 9.30
C PRO A 325 -9.01 13.11 9.36
N GLU A 326 -9.00 14.25 8.68
CA GLU A 326 -7.86 15.16 8.61
C GLU A 326 -7.48 15.78 9.96
N GLU A 327 -8.42 15.89 10.90
CA GLU A 327 -8.14 16.37 12.26
C GLU A 327 -7.34 15.31 13.03
N ILE A 328 -7.76 14.05 12.96
CA ILE A 328 -7.07 12.91 13.59
C ILE A 328 -5.69 12.72 12.96
N GLU A 329 -5.58 12.84 11.64
CA GLU A 329 -4.29 12.80 10.92
C GLU A 329 -3.32 13.88 11.40
N ARG A 330 -3.77 15.12 11.60
CA ARG A 330 -2.92 16.19 12.15
C ARG A 330 -2.39 15.83 13.53
N VAL A 331 -3.23 15.25 14.39
CA VAL A 331 -2.79 14.81 15.73
C VAL A 331 -1.82 13.63 15.65
N LEU A 332 -2.07 12.66 14.76
CA LEU A 332 -1.14 11.56 14.48
C LEU A 332 0.24 12.10 14.06
N PHE A 333 0.28 13.09 13.17
CA PHE A 333 1.54 13.72 12.76
C PHE A 333 2.21 14.53 13.89
N LYS A 334 1.44 15.17 14.79
CA LYS A 334 1.97 15.88 15.97
C LYS A 334 2.67 14.96 16.98
N SER A 335 2.42 13.65 16.95
CA SER A 335 3.11 12.70 17.82
C SER A 335 4.61 12.59 17.55
N GLY A 336 5.06 12.94 16.33
CA GLY A 336 6.43 12.69 15.87
C GLY A 336 6.75 11.21 15.59
N MET A 337 5.83 10.29 15.87
CA MET A 337 6.00 8.83 15.73
C MET A 337 5.58 8.30 14.35
N ILE A 338 4.87 9.11 13.55
CA ILE A 338 4.21 8.70 12.31
C ILE A 338 4.76 9.48 11.12
N ARG A 339 5.18 8.75 10.08
CA ARG A 339 5.65 9.26 8.78
C ARG A 339 4.51 9.51 7.80
N GLU A 340 3.59 8.55 7.68
CA GLU A 340 2.40 8.64 6.81
C GLU A 340 1.17 8.19 7.60
N ALA A 341 0.05 8.90 7.42
CA ALA A 341 -1.21 8.60 8.08
C ALA A 341 -2.38 8.78 7.11
N ALA A 342 -3.33 7.85 7.14
CA ALA A 342 -4.62 7.98 6.45
C ALA A 342 -5.72 7.40 7.34
N VAL A 343 -6.65 8.25 7.76
CA VAL A 343 -7.80 7.88 8.60
C VAL A 343 -9.04 7.64 7.74
N VAL A 344 -9.71 6.53 7.97
CA VAL A 344 -10.92 6.15 7.23
C VAL A 344 -12.02 5.69 8.18
N PRO A 345 -13.29 5.94 7.84
CA PRO A 345 -14.39 5.36 8.60
C PRO A 345 -14.50 3.86 8.35
N VAL A 346 -14.85 3.13 9.41
CA VAL A 346 -15.37 1.77 9.37
C VAL A 346 -16.76 1.75 10.00
N LYS A 347 -17.71 1.06 9.40
CA LYS A 347 -19.08 0.91 9.90
C LYS A 347 -19.07 0.17 11.22
N ASP A 348 -19.86 0.68 12.15
CA ASP A 348 -20.02 0.17 13.51
C ASP A 348 -21.51 0.09 13.83
N VAL A 349 -21.92 -0.97 14.53
CA VAL A 349 -23.34 -1.25 14.81
C VAL A 349 -23.93 -0.33 15.87
N GLU A 350 -23.11 0.18 16.79
CA GLU A 350 -23.53 1.00 17.92
C GLU A 350 -23.37 2.49 17.60
N PHE A 351 -22.22 2.86 17.04
CA PHE A 351 -21.84 4.25 16.80
C PHE A 351 -22.06 4.69 15.35
N GLY A 352 -22.53 3.80 14.47
CA GLY A 352 -22.68 4.03 13.03
C GLY A 352 -21.36 3.93 12.26
N ALA A 353 -20.34 4.67 12.70
CA ALA A 353 -18.97 4.52 12.21
C ALA A 353 -17.94 4.75 13.31
N ARG A 354 -16.73 4.21 13.13
CA ARG A 354 -15.54 4.43 13.98
C ARG A 354 -14.33 4.81 13.12
N PRO A 355 -13.38 5.59 13.64
CA PRO A 355 -12.12 5.87 12.95
C PRO A 355 -11.21 4.63 12.93
N ALA A 356 -10.63 4.33 11.76
CA ALA A 356 -9.49 3.42 11.59
C ALA A 356 -8.34 4.18 10.93
N ALA A 357 -7.09 3.92 11.32
CA ALA A 357 -5.93 4.63 10.81
C ALA A 357 -4.91 3.69 10.17
N PHE A 358 -4.53 3.96 8.93
CA PHE A 358 -3.36 3.36 8.28
C PHE A 358 -2.13 4.20 8.58
N LEU A 359 -1.06 3.56 9.07
CA LEU A 359 0.10 4.23 9.65
C LEU A 359 1.41 3.67 9.09
N GLN A 360 2.32 4.57 8.72
CA GLN A 360 3.75 4.26 8.56
C GLN A 360 4.50 4.87 9.74
N TYR A 361 5.11 4.03 10.59
CA TYR A 361 5.86 4.47 11.76
C TYR A 361 7.25 5.01 11.39
N THR A 362 7.80 5.87 12.24
CA THR A 362 9.25 6.17 12.28
C THR A 362 9.99 5.02 12.97
N GLU A 363 11.29 4.82 12.68
CA GLU A 363 12.07 3.63 13.07
C GLU A 363 12.10 3.32 14.59
N SER A 364 11.77 4.28 15.44
CA SER A 364 11.82 4.18 16.91
C SER A 364 10.47 4.14 17.62
N ALA A 365 9.33 4.08 16.91
CA ALA A 365 8.02 4.27 17.52
C ALA A 365 7.31 2.95 17.93
N SER A 366 6.66 2.94 19.10
CA SER A 366 5.76 1.85 19.52
C SER A 366 4.28 2.23 19.42
N GLU A 367 3.43 1.25 19.08
CA GLU A 367 1.98 1.44 18.99
C GLU A 367 1.36 1.84 20.33
N ALA A 368 1.85 1.26 21.43
CA ALA A 368 1.35 1.55 22.78
C ALA A 368 1.59 3.02 23.20
N GLU A 369 2.76 3.58 22.87
CA GLU A 369 3.07 4.99 23.12
C GLU A 369 2.20 5.92 22.28
N LEU A 370 1.96 5.56 21.00
CA LEU A 370 1.09 6.32 20.13
C LEU A 370 -0.35 6.36 20.66
N VAL A 371 -0.91 5.22 21.04
CA VAL A 371 -2.28 5.18 21.61
C VAL A 371 -2.37 6.01 22.88
N LYS A 372 -1.35 5.96 23.75
CA LYS A 372 -1.27 6.80 24.96
C LYS A 372 -1.22 8.29 24.63
N PHE A 373 -0.50 8.68 23.58
CA PHE A 373 -0.46 10.06 23.10
C PHE A 373 -1.82 10.50 22.56
N LEU A 374 -2.46 9.69 21.70
CA LEU A 374 -3.76 10.01 21.11
C LEU A 374 -4.85 10.21 22.17
N LYS A 375 -4.90 9.33 23.18
CA LYS A 375 -5.86 9.45 24.30
C LYS A 375 -5.69 10.73 25.14
N LYS A 376 -4.53 11.40 25.08
CA LYS A 376 -4.31 12.69 25.75
C LYS A 376 -4.71 13.89 24.89
N GLN A 377 -4.71 13.74 23.57
CA GLN A 377 -4.91 14.85 22.62
C GLN A 377 -6.29 14.84 21.96
N LEU A 378 -6.93 13.68 21.91
CA LEU A 378 -8.23 13.47 21.29
C LEU A 378 -9.25 12.99 22.33
N VAL A 379 -10.49 13.44 22.15
CA VAL A 379 -11.64 12.83 22.80
C VAL A 379 -11.80 11.37 22.37
N SER A 380 -12.35 10.53 23.25
CA SER A 380 -12.36 9.06 23.11
C SER A 380 -12.91 8.56 21.78
N PHE A 381 -13.94 9.20 21.23
CA PHE A 381 -14.57 8.81 19.96
C PHE A 381 -13.75 9.19 18.71
N LYS A 382 -12.76 10.08 18.82
CA LYS A 382 -11.83 10.44 17.73
C LYS A 382 -10.56 9.59 17.74
N VAL A 383 -10.29 8.83 18.81
CA VAL A 383 -9.15 7.91 18.85
C VAL A 383 -9.46 6.73 17.93
N PRO A 384 -8.60 6.42 16.93
CA PRO A 384 -8.81 5.28 16.04
C PRO A 384 -8.98 3.97 16.81
N GLU A 385 -10.04 3.24 16.52
CA GLU A 385 -10.32 1.92 17.11
C GLU A 385 -9.40 0.85 16.54
N LEU A 386 -8.92 1.07 15.32
CA LEU A 386 -8.09 0.14 14.58
C LEU A 386 -6.88 0.86 13.98
N LEU A 387 -5.68 0.35 14.28
CA LEU A 387 -4.42 0.82 13.71
C LEU A 387 -3.88 -0.23 12.74
N LEU A 388 -3.64 0.17 11.50
CA LEU A 388 -3.26 -0.71 10.39
C LEU A 388 -1.92 -0.27 9.80
N PRO A 389 -1.09 -1.22 9.30
CA PRO A 389 0.15 -0.86 8.62
C PRO A 389 -0.14 -0.14 7.29
N TRP A 390 0.72 0.81 6.94
CA TRP A 390 0.68 1.48 5.64
C TRP A 390 0.80 0.47 4.48
N PRO A 391 -0.09 0.50 3.48
CA PRO A 391 -0.06 -0.47 2.39
C PRO A 391 1.06 -0.14 1.39
N GLU A 392 1.97 -1.09 1.14
CA GLU A 392 3.19 -0.85 0.32
C GLU A 392 2.96 -0.97 -1.21
N GLU A 393 1.92 -1.67 -1.68
CA GLU A 393 1.86 -2.16 -3.07
C GLU A 393 0.88 -1.44 -4.02
N THR A 394 0.17 -0.37 -3.61
CA THR A 394 -1.06 0.02 -4.33
C THR A 394 -1.12 1.43 -4.95
N TRP A 395 -0.04 2.11 -5.34
CA TRP A 395 -0.21 3.49 -5.88
C TRP A 395 0.56 3.88 -7.15
N ALA A 396 -0.22 4.38 -8.12
CA ALA A 396 0.21 5.14 -9.28
C ALA A 396 -0.22 6.63 -9.24
N GLY A 397 -0.36 7.24 -8.06
CA GLY A 397 -0.87 8.62 -7.90
C GLY A 397 -0.37 9.37 -6.65
N LEU A 398 -0.69 10.68 -6.56
CA LEU A 398 -0.21 11.63 -5.54
C LEU A 398 -0.96 11.58 -4.19
N LYS A 399 -2.08 10.85 -4.06
CA LYS A 399 -2.93 10.80 -2.84
C LYS A 399 -3.51 9.40 -2.56
N PRO A 400 -3.69 8.99 -1.28
CA PRO A 400 -4.40 7.76 -0.92
C PRO A 400 -5.89 7.81 -1.30
N LYS A 401 -6.44 6.71 -1.83
CA LYS A 401 -7.88 6.59 -2.11
C LYS A 401 -8.63 6.10 -0.87
N ARG A 402 -9.22 7.03 -0.10
CA ARG A 402 -9.94 6.74 1.16
C ARG A 402 -11.02 5.66 1.04
N LYS A 403 -11.73 5.56 -0.10
CA LYS A 403 -12.78 4.54 -0.31
C LYS A 403 -12.23 3.11 -0.32
N GLU A 404 -11.10 2.89 -1.00
CA GLU A 404 -10.44 1.56 -1.05
C GLU A 404 -9.86 1.21 0.33
N LEU A 405 -9.24 2.19 1.02
CA LEU A 405 -8.74 2.02 2.38
C LEU A 405 -9.85 1.72 3.39
N SER A 406 -11.01 2.38 3.28
CA SER A 406 -12.18 2.12 4.13
C SER A 406 -12.68 0.68 3.95
N GLN A 407 -12.70 0.15 2.71
CA GLN A 407 -13.08 -1.25 2.46
C GLN A 407 -12.08 -2.24 3.07
N LEU A 408 -10.78 -1.95 2.97
CA LEU A 408 -9.73 -2.77 3.58
C LEU A 408 -9.82 -2.74 5.12
N ALA A 409 -10.00 -1.56 5.69
CA ALA A 409 -10.17 -1.38 7.12
C ALA A 409 -11.46 -2.02 7.64
N GLN A 410 -12.56 -1.95 6.88
CA GLN A 410 -13.83 -2.56 7.27
C GLN A 410 -13.68 -4.06 7.50
N ARG A 411 -12.98 -4.76 6.60
CA ARG A 411 -12.72 -6.19 6.77
C ARG A 411 -12.01 -6.44 8.11
N GLN A 412 -10.93 -5.72 8.38
CA GLN A 412 -10.17 -5.87 9.64
C GLN A 412 -10.97 -5.48 10.88
N PHE A 413 -11.83 -4.48 10.78
CA PHE A 413 -12.71 -4.04 11.85
C PHE A 413 -13.81 -5.05 12.18
N ASP A 414 -14.46 -5.62 11.16
CA ASP A 414 -15.46 -6.67 11.32
C ASP A 414 -14.84 -7.92 11.98
N LEU A 415 -13.59 -8.23 11.61
CA LEU A 415 -12.81 -9.27 12.28
C LEU A 415 -12.64 -8.89 13.76
N MET A 416 -12.08 -7.72 14.08
CA MET A 416 -11.88 -7.27 15.48
C MET A 416 -13.17 -7.34 16.32
N GLN A 417 -14.29 -6.81 15.82
CA GLN A 417 -15.61 -6.81 16.47
C GLN A 417 -16.13 -8.23 16.76
N LYS A 418 -16.07 -9.13 15.76
CA LYS A 418 -16.44 -10.54 15.95
C LYS A 418 -15.64 -11.22 17.06
N ASN A 419 -14.40 -10.77 17.27
CA ASN A 419 -13.51 -11.35 18.25
C ASN A 419 -13.70 -10.78 19.66
N SER A 420 -14.00 -9.48 19.81
CA SER A 420 -14.36 -8.90 21.11
C SER A 420 -15.72 -9.39 21.63
N LEU A 421 -16.64 -9.79 20.73
CA LEU A 421 -17.88 -10.49 21.07
C LEU A 421 -17.62 -11.97 21.44
N ALA A 422 -16.67 -12.63 20.78
CA ALA A 422 -16.24 -14.00 21.12
C ALA A 422 -15.42 -14.09 22.42
N GLU A 423 -14.78 -12.98 22.85
CA GLU A 423 -14.05 -12.91 24.13
C GLU A 423 -14.96 -12.84 25.36
N ARG A 424 -16.24 -12.47 25.20
CA ARG A 424 -17.18 -12.35 26.34
C ARG A 424 -17.93 -13.63 26.68
N ASN A 425 -17.90 -14.65 25.84
CA ASN A 425 -18.53 -15.93 26.15
C ASN A 425 -17.90 -17.04 25.32
N VAL A 426 -17.59 -18.15 26.00
CA VAL A 426 -17.31 -19.49 25.45
C VAL A 426 -15.82 -19.79 25.18
N SER A 427 -15.27 -20.71 25.99
CA SER A 427 -14.13 -21.55 25.58
C SER A 427 -14.51 -22.25 24.26
N PRO A 428 -13.77 -22.07 23.16
CA PRO A 428 -14.33 -22.32 21.83
C PRO A 428 -14.65 -23.81 21.60
N PRO A 429 -15.78 -24.16 20.96
CA PRO A 429 -16.31 -25.53 20.92
C PRO A 429 -15.51 -26.57 20.11
N ASP A 430 -14.29 -26.28 19.64
CA ASP A 430 -13.65 -27.06 18.58
C ASP A 430 -12.19 -27.49 18.82
N PHE A 431 -11.50 -26.98 19.85
CA PHE A 431 -10.09 -27.36 20.06
C PHE A 431 -9.95 -28.81 20.55
N ASP A 432 -10.82 -29.25 21.47
CA ASP A 432 -10.82 -30.61 21.99
C ASP A 432 -11.26 -31.65 20.94
N GLN A 433 -12.26 -31.33 20.12
CA GLN A 433 -12.65 -32.19 18.99
C GLN A 433 -11.52 -32.29 17.95
N TRP A 434 -10.78 -31.19 17.75
CA TRP A 434 -9.62 -31.19 16.86
C TRP A 434 -8.47 -32.06 17.38
N LEU A 435 -8.13 -31.96 18.68
CA LEU A 435 -7.09 -32.80 19.30
C LEU A 435 -7.43 -34.30 19.17
N ALA A 436 -8.72 -34.64 19.08
CA ALA A 436 -9.15 -35.99 18.79
C ALA A 436 -8.88 -36.42 17.34
N LYS A 437 -8.99 -35.49 16.36
CA LYS A 437 -8.74 -35.76 14.93
C LYS A 437 -7.25 -35.81 14.59
N TYR A 438 -6.43 -34.92 15.14
CA TYR A 438 -4.99 -34.86 14.85
C TYR A 438 -4.19 -35.13 16.11
N LYS A 439 -3.91 -36.42 16.35
CA LYS A 439 -3.10 -36.85 17.50
C LYS A 439 -1.77 -36.10 17.52
N GLN A 440 -1.45 -35.51 18.66
CA GLN A 440 -0.15 -34.90 18.93
C GLN A 440 0.88 -35.97 19.28
N GLY A 441 2.15 -35.61 19.18
CA GLY A 441 3.27 -36.47 19.58
C GLY A 441 4.13 -36.93 18.41
N TRP A 442 4.95 -37.95 18.69
CA TRP A 442 5.93 -38.48 17.75
C TRP A 442 5.27 -39.41 16.72
N LYS A 443 5.57 -39.16 15.45
CA LYS A 443 5.07 -39.91 14.30
C LYS A 443 6.24 -40.41 13.47
N ARG A 444 6.13 -41.65 12.99
CA ARG A 444 7.20 -42.32 12.23
C ARG A 444 7.13 -41.92 10.76
N VAL A 445 8.28 -41.62 10.17
CA VAL A 445 8.37 -41.37 8.72
C VAL A 445 8.20 -42.70 7.98
N ALA A 446 7.40 -42.72 6.91
CA ALA A 446 7.25 -43.89 6.06
C ALA A 446 8.57 -44.19 5.32
N LEU A 447 9.04 -45.44 5.42
CA LEU A 447 10.28 -45.88 4.81
C LEU A 447 10.08 -47.13 3.95
N SER A 448 10.83 -47.22 2.85
CA SER A 448 11.01 -48.39 2.01
C SER A 448 12.49 -48.46 1.63
N ASP A 449 13.14 -49.62 1.80
CA ASP A 449 14.59 -49.81 1.59
C ASP A 449 15.48 -48.72 2.21
N GLY A 450 15.14 -48.28 3.43
CA GLY A 450 15.87 -47.23 4.15
C GLY A 450 15.66 -45.80 3.60
N ARG A 451 14.80 -45.62 2.60
CA ARG A 451 14.50 -44.32 1.97
C ARG A 451 13.05 -43.91 2.23
N GLN A 452 12.77 -42.62 2.14
CA GLN A 452 11.49 -42.04 2.52
C GLN A 452 10.46 -42.16 1.40
N ILE A 453 9.19 -42.26 1.77
CA ILE A 453 8.08 -42.26 0.82
C ILE A 453 7.47 -40.86 0.74
N PHE A 454 7.37 -40.32 -0.48
CA PHE A 454 6.73 -39.06 -0.81
C PHE A 454 5.51 -39.29 -1.70
N MET A 455 4.53 -38.40 -1.61
CA MET A 455 3.41 -38.30 -2.53
C MET A 455 3.61 -37.03 -3.38
N LEU A 456 3.70 -37.20 -4.69
CA LEU A 456 3.70 -36.12 -5.67
C LEU A 456 2.27 -35.94 -6.19
N LEU A 457 1.71 -34.76 -6.01
CA LEU A 457 0.37 -34.38 -6.48
C LEU A 457 0.48 -33.46 -7.69
N ASP A 458 -0.31 -33.75 -8.72
CA ASP A 458 -0.47 -32.91 -9.90
C ASP A 458 -1.73 -32.06 -9.76
N LEU A 459 -1.54 -30.74 -9.79
CA LEU A 459 -2.57 -29.73 -9.58
C LEU A 459 -2.84 -28.90 -10.85
N ARG A 460 -2.24 -29.25 -12.00
CA ARG A 460 -2.35 -28.49 -13.25
C ARG A 460 -3.76 -28.46 -13.86
N LYS A 461 -4.64 -29.41 -13.53
CA LYS A 461 -6.04 -29.45 -13.98
C LYS A 461 -7.01 -29.24 -12.81
N GLU A 462 -7.94 -28.30 -12.96
CA GLU A 462 -9.02 -28.11 -12.00
C GLU A 462 -9.87 -29.39 -11.89
N HIS A 463 -10.06 -29.87 -10.66
CA HIS A 463 -10.96 -30.97 -10.26
C HIS A 463 -10.49 -32.43 -10.41
N THR A 464 -9.25 -32.70 -10.83
CA THR A 464 -8.70 -34.08 -10.83
C THR A 464 -7.29 -34.12 -10.23
N GLY A 465 -7.17 -34.11 -8.90
CA GLY A 465 -5.89 -34.31 -8.24
C GLY A 465 -5.37 -35.72 -8.50
N LYS A 466 -4.40 -35.88 -9.40
CA LYS A 466 -3.69 -37.14 -9.63
C LYS A 466 -2.44 -37.18 -8.76
N CYS A 467 -2.04 -38.34 -8.27
CA CYS A 467 -0.81 -38.50 -7.48
C CYS A 467 0.04 -39.72 -7.87
N LEU A 468 1.32 -39.64 -7.49
CA LEU A 468 2.30 -40.71 -7.54
C LEU A 468 2.96 -40.88 -6.16
N TYR A 469 3.32 -42.11 -5.81
CA TYR A 469 4.14 -42.40 -4.64
C TYR A 469 5.59 -42.64 -5.07
N ILE A 470 6.52 -41.91 -4.46
CA ILE A 470 7.92 -41.88 -4.87
C ILE A 470 8.80 -42.13 -3.65
N ARG A 471 9.70 -43.12 -3.76
CA ARG A 471 10.77 -43.40 -2.82
C ARG A 471 11.98 -42.51 -3.12
N ALA A 472 12.37 -41.70 -2.15
CA ALA A 472 13.51 -40.78 -2.25
C ALA A 472 14.15 -40.50 -0.88
N ASN A 473 15.39 -40.00 -0.88
CA ASN A 473 16.13 -39.54 0.29
C ASN A 473 15.65 -38.15 0.76
N SER A 474 15.15 -37.32 -0.17
CA SER A 474 14.72 -35.97 0.14
C SER A 474 13.68 -35.45 -0.88
N ARG A 475 13.01 -34.34 -0.54
CA ARG A 475 12.14 -33.64 -1.52
C ARG A 475 12.92 -33.11 -2.71
N GLN A 476 14.16 -32.67 -2.48
CA GLN A 476 15.02 -32.16 -3.53
C GLN A 476 15.29 -33.25 -4.56
N GLU A 477 15.52 -34.49 -4.13
CA GLU A 477 15.69 -35.61 -5.06
C GLU A 477 14.42 -35.91 -5.86
N VAL A 478 13.23 -35.73 -5.26
CA VAL A 478 11.96 -35.85 -6.01
C VAL A 478 11.83 -34.73 -7.06
N MET A 479 12.21 -33.49 -6.70
CA MET A 479 12.20 -32.35 -7.63
C MET A 479 13.18 -32.56 -8.79
N GLU A 480 14.43 -32.92 -8.48
CA GLU A 480 15.49 -33.24 -9.44
C GLU A 480 15.10 -34.40 -10.35
N TRP A 481 14.46 -35.43 -9.80
CA TRP A 481 13.90 -36.52 -10.58
C TRP A 481 12.82 -36.00 -11.53
N LEU A 482 11.90 -35.13 -11.09
CA LEU A 482 10.83 -34.63 -11.95
C LEU A 482 11.33 -33.78 -13.14
N ILE A 483 12.34 -32.94 -12.92
CA ILE A 483 12.90 -32.04 -13.95
C ILE A 483 14.00 -32.69 -14.81
N ALA A 484 14.40 -33.92 -14.49
CA ALA A 484 15.42 -34.63 -15.25
C ALA A 484 14.98 -34.78 -16.72
N GLY A 485 15.92 -34.58 -17.66
CA GLY A 485 15.61 -34.58 -19.09
C GLY A 485 15.00 -35.90 -19.57
N GLU A 486 15.42 -37.01 -18.96
CA GLU A 486 14.92 -38.37 -19.18
C GLU A 486 13.48 -38.56 -18.70
N ASN A 487 13.03 -37.67 -17.80
CA ASN A 487 11.70 -37.71 -17.20
C ASN A 487 10.74 -36.69 -17.81
N LYS A 488 11.11 -35.95 -18.87
CA LYS A 488 10.24 -34.97 -19.55
C LYS A 488 8.86 -35.51 -19.93
N GLY A 489 8.75 -36.79 -20.26
CA GLY A 489 7.46 -37.45 -20.54
C GLY A 489 6.44 -37.37 -19.39
N LEU A 490 6.87 -37.18 -18.14
CA LEU A 490 5.98 -36.90 -16.99
C LEU A 490 5.32 -35.52 -17.05
N LEU A 491 6.01 -34.56 -17.68
CA LEU A 491 5.62 -33.16 -17.74
C LEU A 491 4.75 -32.88 -18.98
N GLU A 492 4.91 -33.67 -20.04
CA GLU A 492 4.10 -33.63 -21.26
C GLU A 492 2.72 -34.28 -21.03
N ILE A 493 1.80 -33.59 -20.35
CA ILE A 493 0.39 -34.01 -20.26
C ILE A 493 -0.25 -33.79 -21.64
N GLN A 494 -0.25 -34.80 -22.51
CA GLN A 494 -1.37 -34.98 -23.43
C GLN A 494 -1.59 -36.35 -24.05
N ASN A 495 -0.96 -37.43 -23.60
CA ASN A 495 -1.32 -38.76 -24.09
C ASN A 495 -1.83 -39.68 -22.97
N GLU A 496 -3.16 -39.85 -22.95
CA GLU A 496 -3.79 -41.06 -22.39
C GLU A 496 -3.31 -42.33 -23.11
N GLU A 497 -2.53 -42.21 -24.20
CA GLU A 497 -1.97 -43.30 -24.99
C GLU A 497 -0.59 -43.78 -24.55
N SER A 498 0.21 -43.00 -23.80
CA SER A 498 1.50 -43.49 -23.29
C SER A 498 1.29 -44.14 -21.91
N GLN A 499 0.99 -45.44 -21.89
CA GLN A 499 0.80 -46.26 -20.68
C GLN A 499 2.03 -46.36 -19.73
N LEU A 500 2.99 -45.43 -19.80
CA LEU A 500 4.25 -45.47 -19.08
C LEU A 500 4.08 -45.26 -17.56
N ILE A 501 3.06 -44.52 -17.11
CA ILE A 501 2.91 -44.13 -15.70
C ILE A 501 1.46 -44.25 -15.24
N SER A 502 1.26 -44.95 -14.12
CA SER A 502 -0.06 -45.18 -13.51
C SER A 502 -0.34 -44.12 -12.44
N TRP A 503 -0.95 -43.01 -12.86
CA TRP A 503 -1.46 -42.00 -11.94
C TRP A 503 -2.63 -42.52 -11.09
N ILE A 504 -2.60 -42.23 -9.79
CA ILE A 504 -3.65 -42.60 -8.84
C ILE A 504 -4.51 -41.38 -8.54
N THR A 505 -5.82 -41.55 -8.36
CA THR A 505 -6.71 -40.45 -7.95
C THR A 505 -6.50 -40.14 -6.47
N ALA A 506 -6.15 -38.90 -6.14
CA ALA A 506 -6.03 -38.45 -4.76
C ALA A 506 -7.40 -38.12 -4.13
N GLU A 507 -7.53 -38.31 -2.82
CA GLU A 507 -8.74 -37.91 -2.08
C GLU A 507 -9.00 -36.40 -2.18
N LYS A 508 -10.25 -36.01 -2.45
CA LYS A 508 -10.67 -34.61 -2.53
C LYS A 508 -10.61 -33.94 -1.15
N LYS A 509 -9.60 -33.09 -0.92
CA LYS A 509 -9.57 -32.14 0.20
C LYS A 509 -9.88 -30.72 -0.31
N LYS A 510 -10.68 -29.94 0.41
CA LYS A 510 -10.88 -28.50 0.12
C LYS A 510 -9.59 -27.76 0.45
N ARG A 511 -8.76 -27.56 -0.57
CA ARG A 511 -7.47 -26.87 -0.45
C ARG A 511 -7.63 -25.42 -0.90
N GLY A 512 -6.89 -24.51 -0.28
CA GLY A 512 -6.87 -23.09 -0.64
C GLY A 512 -6.52 -22.87 -2.12
N LEU A 513 -7.07 -21.80 -2.70
CA LEU A 513 -6.86 -21.37 -4.08
C LEU A 513 -5.46 -20.77 -4.26
N GLU A 514 -4.45 -21.57 -4.63
CA GLU A 514 -3.19 -21.04 -5.17
C GLU A 514 -2.60 -21.89 -6.32
N LYS A 515 -1.86 -21.18 -7.19
CA LYS A 515 -1.41 -21.48 -8.56
C LYS A 515 -0.23 -22.46 -8.70
N GLU A 516 -0.04 -23.44 -7.80
CA GLU A 516 1.09 -24.38 -7.96
C GLU A 516 0.74 -25.52 -8.91
N SER A 517 1.66 -25.89 -9.81
CA SER A 517 1.45 -27.02 -10.74
C SER A 517 1.61 -28.39 -10.06
N PHE A 518 2.48 -28.48 -9.05
CA PHE A 518 2.76 -29.73 -8.33
C PHE A 518 2.96 -29.53 -6.83
N GLU A 519 2.57 -30.51 -6.02
CA GLU A 519 2.84 -30.55 -4.58
C GLU A 519 3.56 -31.84 -4.15
N ILE A 520 4.69 -31.71 -3.45
CA ILE A 520 5.44 -32.86 -2.88
C ILE A 520 5.22 -32.97 -1.36
N VAL A 521 4.44 -33.97 -0.96
CA VAL A 521 4.11 -34.30 0.43
C VAL A 521 4.99 -35.45 0.91
N ARG A 522 5.53 -35.37 2.13
CA ARG A 522 6.23 -36.50 2.74
C ARG A 522 5.22 -37.28 3.55
N LEU A 523 5.18 -38.60 3.41
CA LEU A 523 4.22 -39.42 4.13
C LEU A 523 4.80 -39.92 5.45
N LEU A 524 3.93 -39.90 6.46
CA LEU A 524 4.14 -40.65 7.70
C LEU A 524 3.65 -42.08 7.51
N GLU A 525 4.15 -43.03 8.30
CA GLU A 525 3.80 -44.45 8.18
C GLU A 525 2.27 -44.67 8.32
N GLU A 526 1.61 -43.88 9.16
CA GLU A 526 0.16 -43.90 9.33
C GLU A 526 -0.64 -43.16 8.22
N GLU A 527 0.03 -42.38 7.38
CA GLU A 527 -0.58 -41.69 6.25
C GLU A 527 -0.51 -42.52 4.95
N LEU A 528 0.10 -43.72 5.01
CA LEU A 528 0.15 -44.64 3.87
C LEU A 528 -1.24 -45.22 3.55
N PRO A 529 -1.52 -45.49 2.25
CA PRO A 529 -2.72 -46.20 1.82
C PRO A 529 -2.99 -47.50 2.59
N GLU A 530 -4.25 -47.94 2.62
CA GLU A 530 -4.62 -49.22 3.27
C GLU A 530 -4.35 -50.43 2.40
N THR A 531 -4.36 -50.24 1.09
CA THR A 531 -4.10 -51.27 0.10
C THR A 531 -2.71 -51.12 -0.48
N GLU A 532 -2.21 -52.20 -1.06
CA GLU A 532 -1.00 -52.20 -1.88
C GLU A 532 -1.06 -51.13 -2.98
N PHE A 533 0.06 -50.46 -3.22
CA PHE A 533 0.16 -49.40 -4.23
C PHE A 533 1.49 -49.43 -4.98
N GLN A 534 1.52 -48.82 -6.16
CA GLN A 534 2.72 -48.71 -6.99
C GLN A 534 3.67 -47.64 -6.42
N LEU A 535 4.91 -48.04 -6.14
CA LEU A 535 5.96 -47.17 -5.61
C LEU A 535 7.06 -46.99 -6.66
N TYR A 536 7.28 -45.74 -7.08
CA TYR A 536 8.38 -45.33 -7.96
C TYR A 536 9.65 -45.09 -7.16
N ASP A 537 10.84 -45.30 -7.75
CA ASP A 537 12.12 -44.99 -7.13
C ASP A 537 12.80 -43.81 -7.83
N ALA A 538 13.10 -42.72 -7.11
CA ALA A 538 13.72 -41.53 -7.68
C ALA A 538 15.14 -41.74 -8.25
N ARG A 539 15.77 -42.90 -8.00
CA ARG A 539 17.04 -43.29 -8.67
C ARG A 539 16.82 -43.74 -10.10
N GLU A 540 15.63 -44.22 -10.42
CA GLU A 540 15.29 -44.71 -11.75
C GLU A 540 14.78 -43.55 -12.61
N ARG A 541 15.58 -43.13 -13.59
CA ARG A 541 15.25 -42.05 -14.54
C ARG A 541 14.93 -42.66 -15.90
N GLY A 542 13.83 -42.23 -16.51
CA GLY A 542 13.37 -42.65 -17.84
C GLY A 542 12.72 -44.04 -17.92
N SER A 543 13.04 -44.99 -17.02
CA SER A 543 12.47 -46.35 -17.04
C SER A 543 11.10 -46.46 -16.36
N PHE A 544 10.83 -45.61 -15.36
CA PHE A 544 9.58 -45.60 -14.58
C PHE A 544 9.15 -46.96 -14.01
N ASN A 545 10.09 -47.85 -13.71
CA ASN A 545 9.71 -49.12 -13.09
C ASN A 545 9.12 -48.86 -11.70
N THR A 546 8.12 -49.66 -11.36
CA THR A 546 7.47 -49.62 -10.07
C THR A 546 7.71 -50.92 -9.33
N SER A 547 7.85 -50.80 -8.01
CA SER A 547 7.70 -51.95 -7.11
C SER A 547 6.33 -51.87 -6.45
N SER A 548 5.66 -53.01 -6.34
CA SER A 548 4.47 -53.13 -5.52
C SER A 548 4.85 -53.00 -4.04
N PHE A 549 4.22 -52.07 -3.32
CA PHE A 549 4.53 -51.83 -1.91
C PHE A 549 3.30 -52.13 -1.05
N ASP A 550 3.44 -53.13 -0.18
CA ASP A 550 2.46 -53.47 0.85
C ASP A 550 2.77 -52.70 2.15
N PRO A 551 1.89 -51.77 2.58
CA PRO A 551 2.07 -51.04 3.82
C PRO A 551 1.83 -51.97 5.02
N GLN A 552 2.86 -52.72 5.43
CA GLN A 552 2.85 -53.50 6.68
C GLN A 552 2.78 -52.55 7.89
N ARG A 553 1.55 -52.18 8.30
CA ARG A 553 1.31 -51.25 9.41
C ARG A 553 1.79 -51.89 10.73
N LYS A 554 2.90 -51.40 11.29
CA LYS A 554 3.24 -51.65 12.69
C LYS A 554 2.24 -50.93 13.60
N LYS A 555 1.92 -51.50 14.77
CA LYS A 555 1.01 -50.87 15.75
C LYS A 555 1.52 -49.46 16.08
N ALA A 556 0.65 -48.47 15.89
CA ALA A 556 0.93 -47.08 16.25
C ALA A 556 1.32 -46.99 17.74
N ILE A 557 2.40 -46.28 18.04
CA ILE A 557 2.75 -45.93 19.42
C ILE A 557 1.61 -45.04 19.95
N PRO A 558 0.89 -45.42 21.02
CA PRO A 558 -0.20 -44.61 21.54
C PRO A 558 0.36 -43.27 22.05
N ALA A 559 -0.24 -42.16 21.63
CA ALA A 559 0.02 -40.86 22.24
C ALA A 559 -0.79 -40.75 23.55
N GLU A 560 -0.13 -40.39 24.65
CA GLU A 560 -0.84 -39.97 25.87
C GLU A 560 -1.59 -38.66 25.59
N LYS A 561 -2.87 -38.61 25.97
CA LYS A 561 -3.68 -37.40 25.86
C LYS A 561 -3.52 -36.58 27.13
N THR A 562 -2.61 -35.64 27.14
CA THR A 562 -2.53 -34.59 28.17
C THR A 562 -3.45 -33.44 27.77
N LYS A 563 -4.62 -33.38 28.40
CA LYS A 563 -5.49 -32.20 28.34
C LYS A 563 -4.90 -31.13 29.26
N SER A 564 -4.27 -30.11 28.69
CA SER A 564 -4.12 -28.82 29.37
C SER A 564 -5.06 -27.81 28.70
N SER A 565 -5.85 -27.11 29.51
CA SER A 565 -6.70 -26.01 29.03
C SER A 565 -5.82 -24.76 28.94
N ILE A 566 -5.56 -24.30 27.73
CA ILE A 566 -4.45 -23.38 27.45
C ILE A 566 -4.98 -21.95 27.43
N SER A 567 -4.66 -21.19 28.47
CA SER A 567 -4.64 -19.72 28.42
C SER A 567 -3.27 -19.23 28.89
N GLY A 568 -2.52 -18.58 28.00
CA GLY A 568 -1.25 -17.92 28.31
C GLY A 568 0.03 -18.78 28.24
N ILE A 569 1.15 -18.09 28.53
CA ILE A 569 2.57 -18.52 28.40
C ILE A 569 2.91 -19.80 29.20
N ALA A 570 2.05 -20.24 30.13
CA ALA A 570 2.25 -21.43 30.95
C ALA A 570 2.11 -22.77 30.19
N GLY A 571 1.39 -22.82 29.07
CA GLY A 571 1.13 -24.08 28.32
C GLY A 571 2.34 -24.66 27.56
N ILE A 572 3.40 -23.87 27.37
CA ILE A 572 4.63 -24.33 26.71
C ILE A 572 5.41 -25.29 27.63
N SER A 573 5.26 -25.18 28.95
CA SER A 573 5.99 -26.02 29.92
C SER A 573 5.68 -27.51 29.77
N ASP A 574 4.42 -27.88 29.54
CA ASP A 574 4.01 -29.30 29.43
C ASP A 574 4.45 -29.91 28.11
N LEU A 575 4.34 -29.16 27.02
CA LEU A 575 4.86 -29.55 25.70
C LEU A 575 6.39 -29.69 25.73
N VAL A 576 7.08 -28.76 26.41
CA VAL A 576 8.52 -28.80 26.65
C VAL A 576 8.89 -30.00 27.52
N ASN A 577 8.10 -30.30 28.55
CA ASN A 577 8.31 -31.44 29.42
C ASN A 577 8.12 -32.75 28.65
N GLU A 578 7.09 -32.95 27.84
CA GLU A 578 6.95 -34.16 26.99
C GLU A 578 8.06 -34.28 25.94
N LEU A 579 8.43 -33.16 25.30
CA LEU A 579 9.51 -33.11 24.32
C LEU A 579 10.88 -33.39 24.94
N ASN A 580 11.02 -33.10 26.25
CA ASN A 580 12.20 -33.40 27.06
C ASN A 580 12.13 -34.80 27.71
N GLN A 581 10.94 -35.34 28.01
CA GLN A 581 10.70 -36.62 28.69
C GLN A 581 10.77 -37.83 27.74
N GLY A 582 10.37 -37.71 26.47
CA GLY A 582 10.14 -38.88 25.60
C GLY A 582 11.22 -39.12 24.53
N TRP A 583 12.26 -39.87 24.87
CA TRP A 583 13.34 -40.32 23.97
C TRP A 583 13.29 -41.82 23.64
N ASN A 584 12.10 -42.37 23.38
CA ASN A 584 11.91 -43.82 23.27
C ASN A 584 11.35 -44.25 21.90
N TRP A 585 11.99 -43.85 20.80
CA TRP A 585 11.62 -44.31 19.46
C TRP A 585 12.75 -45.06 18.75
N ASP A 586 12.43 -46.22 18.18
CA ASP A 586 13.39 -47.18 17.60
C ASP A 586 13.60 -47.05 16.09
N PHE A 587 13.36 -45.87 15.54
CA PHE A 587 13.50 -45.60 14.12
C PHE A 587 14.57 -44.54 13.84
N GLN A 588 14.84 -44.23 12.57
CA GLN A 588 15.91 -43.30 12.17
C GLN A 588 15.45 -41.84 12.06
N GLU A 589 14.23 -41.59 11.57
CA GLU A 589 13.64 -40.25 11.45
C GLU A 589 12.20 -40.20 11.97
N ALA A 590 11.90 -39.14 12.71
CA ALA A 590 10.64 -38.92 13.40
C ALA A 590 10.11 -37.51 13.15
N VAL A 591 8.80 -37.36 13.09
CA VAL A 591 8.13 -36.06 13.08
C VAL A 591 7.41 -35.85 14.41
N PHE A 592 7.77 -34.80 15.13
CA PHE A 592 6.96 -34.32 16.24
C PHE A 592 5.85 -33.43 15.68
N GLN A 593 4.60 -33.78 15.96
CA GLN A 593 3.42 -33.04 15.51
C GLN A 593 2.68 -32.42 16.70
N SER A 594 2.35 -31.13 16.62
CA SER A 594 1.52 -30.45 17.63
C SER A 594 0.67 -29.35 17.00
N ALA A 595 -0.42 -28.95 17.64
CA ALA A 595 -1.14 -27.74 17.25
C ALA A 595 -0.58 -26.52 17.97
N VAL A 596 -0.52 -25.41 17.24
CA VAL A 596 -0.25 -24.10 17.81
C VAL A 596 -1.39 -23.17 17.44
N ARG A 597 -1.99 -22.54 18.45
CA ARG A 597 -2.93 -21.44 18.25
C ARG A 597 -2.18 -20.13 18.44
N LEU A 598 -2.27 -19.24 17.46
CA LEU A 598 -1.77 -17.88 17.61
C LEU A 598 -2.97 -16.94 17.78
N ASP A 599 -3.20 -16.53 19.02
CA ASP A 599 -4.34 -15.67 19.36
C ASP A 599 -4.27 -14.31 18.66
N GLU A 600 -3.07 -13.77 18.45
CA GLU A 600 -2.86 -12.51 17.73
C GLU A 600 -3.33 -12.57 16.26
N PHE A 601 -3.34 -13.76 15.65
CA PHE A 601 -3.83 -13.98 14.29
C PHE A 601 -5.18 -14.69 14.23
N LYS A 602 -5.68 -15.19 15.37
CA LYS A 602 -6.91 -15.98 15.48
C LYS A 602 -6.96 -17.12 14.49
N ARG A 603 -5.83 -17.81 14.45
CA ARG A 603 -5.58 -18.93 13.57
C ARG A 603 -5.02 -20.09 14.35
N MET A 604 -5.36 -21.29 13.90
CA MET A 604 -4.81 -22.54 14.40
C MET A 604 -3.96 -23.19 13.33
N TYR A 605 -2.77 -23.62 13.73
CA TYR A 605 -1.78 -24.22 12.85
C TYR A 605 -1.40 -25.63 13.31
N LEU A 606 -1.13 -26.51 12.36
CA LEU A 606 -0.49 -27.80 12.59
C LEU A 606 1.02 -27.64 12.41
N LEU A 607 1.77 -27.73 13.49
CA LEU A 607 3.22 -27.72 13.48
C LEU A 607 3.76 -29.14 13.32
N ARG A 608 4.71 -29.34 12.40
CA ARG A 608 5.42 -30.60 12.18
C ARG A 608 6.92 -30.36 12.18
N CYS A 609 7.62 -30.87 13.18
CA CYS A 609 9.07 -30.74 13.36
C CYS A 609 9.77 -32.07 13.07
N LEU A 610 10.72 -32.06 12.15
CA LEU A 610 11.45 -33.24 11.71
C LEU A 610 12.74 -33.41 12.51
N TYR A 611 12.98 -34.63 12.99
CA TYR A 611 14.18 -35.02 13.71
C TYR A 611 14.78 -36.30 13.14
N ARG A 612 16.09 -36.45 13.29
CA ARG A 612 16.84 -37.68 13.01
C ARG A 612 17.55 -38.16 14.27
N ARG A 613 17.57 -39.47 14.49
CA ARG A 613 18.30 -40.11 15.58
C ARG A 613 19.79 -40.09 15.27
N SER A 614 20.59 -39.66 16.24
CA SER A 614 22.05 -39.60 16.16
C SER A 614 22.64 -40.15 17.46
N GLY A 615 22.73 -41.48 17.54
CA GLY A 615 23.07 -42.18 18.79
C GLY A 615 21.98 -42.03 19.84
N GLU A 616 22.35 -41.49 21.00
CA GLU A 616 21.44 -41.09 22.10
C GLU A 616 20.86 -39.67 21.91
N SER A 617 21.33 -38.91 20.90
CA SER A 617 20.91 -37.53 20.63
C SER A 617 19.89 -37.43 19.46
N LYS A 618 19.15 -36.33 19.38
CA LYS A 618 18.24 -36.01 18.26
C LYS A 618 18.78 -34.79 17.52
N LYS A 619 18.85 -34.88 16.19
CA LYS A 619 19.21 -33.76 15.31
C LYS A 619 17.96 -33.18 14.70
N PHE A 620 17.69 -31.89 14.95
CA PHE A 620 16.59 -31.19 14.30
C PHE A 620 16.94 -30.90 12.84
N LEU A 621 16.05 -31.28 11.92
CA LEU A 621 16.28 -31.16 10.48
C LEU A 621 15.41 -30.09 9.82
N GLY A 622 14.35 -29.63 10.47
CA GLY A 622 13.43 -28.67 9.87
C GLY A 622 12.03 -28.71 10.45
N TRP A 623 11.21 -27.74 10.05
CA TRP A 623 9.81 -27.68 10.47
C TRP A 623 8.90 -27.21 9.33
N LYS A 624 7.62 -27.58 9.45
CA LYS A 624 6.53 -27.22 8.56
C LYS A 624 5.29 -26.86 9.36
N VAL A 625 4.36 -26.20 8.70
CA VAL A 625 3.22 -25.58 9.35
C VAL A 625 2.02 -25.52 8.41
N GLN A 626 0.91 -26.12 8.78
CA GLN A 626 -0.33 -26.03 8.01
C GLN A 626 -1.29 -25.07 8.71
N LEU A 627 -1.93 -24.15 7.99
CA LEU A 627 -3.11 -23.47 8.53
C LEU A 627 -4.27 -24.45 8.51
N LEU A 628 -4.86 -24.68 9.68
CA LEU A 628 -5.97 -25.62 9.85
C LEU A 628 -7.31 -24.93 9.98
N ARG A 629 -7.31 -23.76 10.62
CA ARG A 629 -8.51 -22.96 10.82
C ARG A 629 -8.17 -21.50 10.95
N ASP A 630 -8.90 -20.70 10.19
CA ASP A 630 -9.02 -19.28 10.42
C ASP A 630 -10.33 -19.06 11.20
N PHE A 631 -10.22 -18.68 12.48
CA PHE A 631 -11.41 -18.46 13.32
C PHE A 631 -12.22 -17.24 12.90
N THR A 632 -11.73 -16.49 11.92
CA THR A 632 -12.44 -15.35 11.36
C THR A 632 -13.27 -15.69 10.11
N SER A 633 -13.06 -16.87 9.54
CA SER A 633 -13.85 -17.43 8.44
C SER A 633 -14.87 -18.45 8.98
N SER A 634 -16.03 -18.52 8.34
CA SER A 634 -17.02 -19.60 8.59
C SER A 634 -16.65 -20.91 7.90
N GLU A 635 -15.64 -20.90 7.02
CA GLU A 635 -15.21 -22.08 6.27
C GLU A 635 -13.95 -22.71 6.88
N ASN A 636 -13.94 -24.03 7.01
CA ASN A 636 -12.71 -24.78 7.27
C ASN A 636 -11.88 -24.78 5.98
N VAL A 637 -10.74 -24.08 6.01
CA VAL A 637 -9.81 -24.01 4.89
C VAL A 637 -8.51 -24.69 5.30
N GLU A 638 -8.12 -25.75 4.57
CA GLU A 638 -6.77 -26.32 4.69
C GLU A 638 -5.87 -25.61 3.67
N ASN A 639 -5.12 -24.60 4.12
CA ASN A 639 -4.07 -24.03 3.27
C ASN A 639 -2.85 -24.96 3.29
N PRO A 640 -2.07 -24.95 2.20
CA PRO A 640 -0.83 -25.72 2.14
C PRO A 640 0.15 -25.36 3.27
N PHE A 641 1.06 -26.29 3.59
CA PHE A 641 2.01 -26.24 4.73
C PHE A 641 3.06 -25.07 4.72
N TRP A 642 2.88 -24.02 3.92
CA TRP A 642 3.87 -22.97 3.68
C TRP A 642 3.29 -21.58 3.44
N ASP A 643 1.97 -21.46 3.31
CA ASP A 643 1.25 -20.20 3.17
C ASP A 643 1.16 -19.50 4.53
N LEU A 644 2.22 -18.78 4.87
CA LEU A 644 2.36 -17.99 6.09
C LEU A 644 2.85 -16.60 5.73
N SER A 645 2.23 -15.58 6.32
CA SER A 645 2.81 -14.25 6.28
C SER A 645 4.14 -14.20 7.04
N PRO A 646 5.06 -13.28 6.69
CA PRO A 646 6.30 -13.08 7.45
C PRO A 646 6.09 -12.72 8.93
N LYS A 647 4.90 -12.26 9.31
CA LYS A 647 4.54 -11.97 10.71
C LYS A 647 4.17 -13.25 11.46
N GLU A 648 3.29 -14.07 10.87
CA GLU A 648 2.90 -15.38 11.44
C GLU A 648 4.10 -16.32 11.56
N GLU A 649 4.98 -16.35 10.55
CA GLU A 649 6.19 -17.16 10.61
C GLU A 649 7.10 -16.74 11.78
N ARG A 650 7.32 -15.43 11.96
CA ARG A 650 8.13 -14.92 13.09
C ARG A 650 7.52 -15.27 14.45
N ALA A 651 6.20 -15.23 14.57
CA ALA A 651 5.51 -15.62 15.79
C ALA A 651 5.66 -17.12 16.09
N LEU A 652 5.49 -17.99 15.09
CA LEU A 652 5.70 -19.43 15.23
C LEU A 652 7.16 -19.77 15.54
N GLU A 653 8.11 -19.12 14.89
CA GLU A 653 9.53 -19.29 15.20
C GLU A 653 9.86 -18.89 16.64
N LYS A 654 9.23 -17.83 17.15
CA LYS A 654 9.36 -17.41 18.54
C LYS A 654 8.84 -18.50 19.49
N VAL A 655 7.68 -19.08 19.20
CA VAL A 655 7.11 -20.20 19.97
C VAL A 655 8.07 -21.41 19.98
N LEU A 656 8.57 -21.81 18.81
CA LEU A 656 9.52 -22.91 18.65
C LEU A 656 10.83 -22.71 19.42
N ARG A 657 11.38 -21.48 19.36
CA ARG A 657 12.62 -21.11 20.09
C ARG A 657 12.41 -21.08 21.59
N GLN A 658 11.29 -20.52 22.06
CA GLN A 658 10.96 -20.47 23.48
C GLN A 658 10.76 -21.87 24.07
N ALA A 659 10.20 -22.78 23.28
CA ALA A 659 10.00 -24.16 23.66
C ALA A 659 11.25 -25.06 23.42
N ALA A 660 12.41 -24.47 23.11
CA ALA A 660 13.68 -25.17 22.93
C ALA A 660 13.63 -26.37 21.96
N PHE A 661 12.82 -26.28 20.89
CA PHE A 661 12.70 -27.37 19.89
C PHE A 661 14.02 -27.64 19.16
N PHE A 662 14.88 -26.64 19.06
CA PHE A 662 16.15 -26.72 18.35
C PHE A 662 17.15 -25.72 18.92
N THR A 663 18.44 -26.02 18.75
CA THR A 663 19.50 -25.06 19.04
C THR A 663 19.58 -24.01 17.93
N LYS A 664 20.29 -22.89 18.20
CA LYS A 664 20.56 -21.87 17.18
C LYS A 664 21.33 -22.46 15.98
N GLU A 665 22.23 -23.40 16.24
CA GLU A 665 23.03 -24.07 15.22
C GLU A 665 22.18 -25.02 14.37
N ASP A 666 21.34 -25.84 15.01
CA ASP A 666 20.39 -26.70 14.29
C ASP A 666 19.48 -25.88 13.38
N PHE A 667 18.97 -24.74 13.86
CA PHE A 667 18.09 -23.87 13.08
C PHE A 667 18.76 -23.31 11.81
N LEU A 668 20.05 -22.98 11.87
CA LEU A 668 20.78 -22.47 10.70
C LEU A 668 20.85 -23.52 9.59
N GLN A 669 21.02 -24.79 9.96
CA GLN A 669 21.08 -25.92 9.03
C GLN A 669 19.69 -26.47 8.67
N ALA A 670 18.67 -26.18 9.47
CA ALA A 670 17.32 -26.69 9.32
C ALA A 670 16.63 -26.21 8.04
N ASN A 671 15.73 -27.06 7.52
CA ASN A 671 14.79 -26.68 6.50
C ASN A 671 13.58 -25.94 7.11
N THR A 672 13.49 -24.62 6.87
CA THR A 672 12.41 -23.77 7.39
C THR A 672 11.34 -23.51 6.32
N PRO A 673 10.12 -23.08 6.71
CA PRO A 673 9.09 -22.67 5.74
C PRO A 673 9.59 -21.63 4.74
N ARG A 674 10.36 -20.63 5.17
CA ARG A 674 11.04 -19.69 4.26
C ARG A 674 11.96 -20.35 3.23
N LYS A 675 12.83 -21.28 3.64
CA LYS A 675 13.73 -21.99 2.72
C LYS A 675 12.92 -22.87 1.75
N GLU A 676 11.86 -23.50 2.23
CA GLU A 676 10.95 -24.29 1.40
C GLU A 676 10.25 -23.44 0.34
N ARG A 677 9.71 -22.26 0.71
CA ARG A 677 9.06 -21.35 -0.25
C ARG A 677 10.02 -20.93 -1.37
N LYS A 678 11.27 -20.59 -1.02
CA LYS A 678 12.28 -20.27 -2.04
C LYS A 678 12.51 -21.44 -2.99
N ARG A 679 12.76 -22.65 -2.46
CA ARG A 679 12.99 -23.84 -3.30
C ARG A 679 11.83 -24.16 -4.23
N ARG A 680 10.60 -23.94 -3.77
CA ARG A 680 9.41 -24.13 -4.60
C ARG A 680 9.26 -23.08 -5.68
N PHE A 681 9.53 -21.82 -5.36
CA PHE A 681 9.52 -20.75 -6.35
C PHE A 681 10.52 -21.07 -7.47
N ASP A 682 11.74 -21.47 -7.11
CA ASP A 682 12.77 -21.85 -8.07
C ASP A 682 12.33 -23.06 -8.93
N PHE A 683 11.78 -24.10 -8.28
CA PHE A 683 11.24 -25.30 -8.96
C PHE A 683 10.07 -24.99 -9.91
N GLN A 684 9.11 -24.15 -9.49
CA GLN A 684 7.97 -23.77 -10.33
C GLN A 684 8.44 -22.97 -11.55
N ALA A 685 9.41 -22.07 -11.38
CA ALA A 685 10.00 -21.34 -12.50
C ALA A 685 10.71 -22.27 -13.50
N GLU A 686 11.42 -23.29 -13.03
CA GLU A 686 12.03 -24.31 -13.89
C GLU A 686 10.98 -25.14 -14.64
N ILE A 687 9.91 -25.55 -13.96
CA ILE A 687 8.79 -26.27 -14.57
C ILE A 687 8.11 -25.41 -15.64
N GLU A 688 7.85 -24.12 -15.36
CA GLU A 688 7.25 -23.19 -16.32
C GLU A 688 8.13 -22.96 -17.56
N ASN A 689 9.45 -22.88 -17.38
CA ASN A 689 10.39 -22.77 -18.50
C ASN A 689 10.43 -24.02 -19.38
N LEU A 690 10.05 -25.20 -18.87
CA LEU A 690 9.91 -26.41 -19.68
C LEU A 690 8.64 -26.42 -20.56
N TYR A 691 7.71 -25.48 -20.33
CA TYR A 691 6.46 -25.31 -21.11
C TYR A 691 6.49 -24.16 -22.13
N ILE A 692 7.56 -23.37 -22.18
CA ILE A 692 7.82 -22.32 -23.19
C ILE A 692 8.74 -22.91 -24.26
#